data_AF-A0AB39TFI7-F1
#
_entry.id   AF-A0AB39TFI7-F1
#
_cell.length_a   1.000
_cell.length_b   1.000
_cell.length_c   1.000
_cell.angle_alpha   90.00
_cell.angle_beta   90.00
_cell.angle_gamma   90.00
#
_symmetry.space_group_name_H-M   'P 1'
#
loop_
_entity.id
_entity.type
_entity.pdbx_description
1 polymer ?
#
loop_
_entity_poly.entity_id
_entity_poly.type
_entity_poly.pdbx_seq_one_letter_code
_entity_poly.pdbx_strand_id
1 'polypeptide(L)'
;MARKTATMDPGSDAPAGLAPGLERLPAGPTLFVGRRSELAALRAAAARPASGRCPVLVLAGRPGSGRTALAVRFARTTAADYPDGVLFARLSAPDGSRVPPARAARLLLEQLDPEAAVPLPGAAEDGRDEPGCVALRAALAGRRVLLVLDDVRDAGQLWPLLADEPGCLVLATTAGPLTGIEDIDPVILGGLDRPASGELLADLVGGTRISCDPVGGADLAEACASRPAALRLMAGWLRASPKSAVTEAVRELHRAVAEESAPPVKGDTAAAEPAVESAPAKPVKPVTPVKDGKAVKGGKAVKGGKAGKPGKPVGAEKPVNAEQPQKGQEKGETAEKGGKGDKEGKGTGAAGAAGWVKPAPEPAEPVPVPDTDPLIGAFTLLYRTLPPARARMLRALTLAPAQTADPRTASALVGCPVPEAAETLAALAERELLGEEAPAEDGTPRYRVPGRLYPRLVRLREREDRPTETELARARLLERLVRLTDTARALLDPASGPAPEPLPAALRLHSAAHARQWLLGERELLLGAVADAIGQGDLDGSAGRLVTALLRALPLTGAAAPADLYRLHELVLTVAERNGRPRRASAALLNLGDLQVAAGRWEQAAGHYRAALEHARAVGDEPLCARALEGAAGCHRALGDAVRAADWYGRALGLRQSLGDRAAEARLLARVAEAHTAQRRFEEADREYRAALAVLRRLGDERGREAVGAALADLRERVDGGW
;
A
#
# COMPACT_ATOMS: atom_id res chain seq x y z
N MET A 1 25.47 11.17 -32.90
CA MET A 1 26.62 11.84 -32.24
C MET A 1 26.91 11.11 -30.95
N ALA A 2 28.16 10.71 -30.68
CA ALA A 2 28.49 10.06 -29.42
C ALA A 2 28.33 11.02 -28.23
N ARG A 3 27.85 10.53 -27.07
CA ARG A 3 27.88 11.31 -25.82
C ARG A 3 29.35 11.58 -25.49
N LYS A 4 29.77 12.84 -25.52
CA LYS A 4 31.09 13.24 -25.04
C LYS A 4 31.11 12.97 -23.53
N THR A 5 32.17 12.35 -23.02
CA THR A 5 32.25 11.93 -21.62
C THR A 5 32.29 13.15 -20.70
N ALA A 6 31.14 13.47 -20.07
CA ALA A 6 31.14 14.19 -18.80
C ALA A 6 31.99 13.41 -17.79
N THR A 7 32.61 14.11 -16.84
CA THR A 7 33.72 13.59 -16.04
C THR A 7 33.30 12.35 -15.24
N MET A 8 33.73 11.17 -15.68
CA MET A 8 33.78 9.99 -14.83
C MET A 8 34.85 10.24 -13.77
N ASP A 9 34.43 10.64 -12.58
CA ASP A 9 35.25 10.62 -11.38
C ASP A 9 35.46 9.14 -10.97
N PRO A 10 36.66 8.56 -11.15
CA PRO A 10 36.88 7.12 -11.02
C PRO A 10 37.12 6.75 -9.55
N GLY A 11 36.14 7.06 -8.69
CA GLY A 11 36.11 6.65 -7.29
C GLY A 11 35.88 5.15 -7.16
N SER A 12 36.91 4.35 -7.48
CA SER A 12 36.89 2.89 -7.50
C SER A 12 37.03 2.28 -6.09
N ASP A 13 36.14 2.67 -5.18
CA ASP A 13 35.90 2.00 -3.90
C ASP A 13 34.46 1.46 -3.89
N ALA A 14 34.24 0.44 -4.72
CA ALA A 14 33.09 -0.44 -4.61
C ALA A 14 33.50 -1.64 -3.73
N PRO A 15 33.18 -1.65 -2.42
CA PRO A 15 33.55 -2.77 -1.56
C PRO A 15 32.88 -4.06 -2.05
N ALA A 16 33.61 -5.17 -1.91
CA ALA A 16 33.14 -6.49 -2.34
C ALA A 16 31.98 -6.97 -1.46
N GLY A 17 30.76 -6.74 -1.93
CA GLY A 17 29.50 -7.04 -1.24
C GLY A 17 28.58 -5.82 -1.26
N LEU A 18 27.59 -5.83 -2.17
CA LEU A 18 26.47 -4.88 -2.05
C LEU A 18 25.66 -5.25 -0.80
N ALA A 19 25.44 -4.28 0.09
CA ALA A 19 24.50 -4.43 1.19
C ALA A 19 23.10 -4.77 0.63
N PRO A 20 22.37 -5.74 1.22
CA PRO A 20 21.03 -6.12 0.75
C PRO A 20 20.07 -4.93 0.67
N GLY A 21 19.22 -4.87 -0.36
CA GLY A 21 18.22 -3.79 -0.51
C GLY A 21 18.72 -2.55 -1.26
N LEU A 22 20.02 -2.46 -1.60
CA LEU A 22 20.56 -1.41 -2.48
C LEU A 22 19.87 -1.36 -3.86
N GLU A 23 19.31 -2.47 -4.33
CA GLU A 23 18.52 -2.58 -5.56
C GLU A 23 17.14 -1.91 -5.47
N ARG A 24 16.64 -1.66 -4.25
CA ARG A 24 15.29 -1.12 -3.97
C ARG A 24 15.28 0.40 -3.86
N LEU A 25 16.44 1.01 -3.65
CA LEU A 25 16.61 2.46 -3.80
C LEU A 25 16.30 2.84 -5.26
N PRO A 26 15.56 3.94 -5.52
CA PRO A 26 15.36 4.47 -6.86
C PRO A 26 16.68 4.64 -7.64
N ALA A 27 16.65 4.55 -8.97
CA ALA A 27 17.88 4.63 -9.78
C ALA A 27 18.66 5.94 -9.55
N GLY A 28 17.92 7.05 -9.37
CA GLY A 28 18.47 8.39 -9.23
C GLY A 28 18.66 9.07 -10.60
N PRO A 29 19.04 10.37 -10.62
CA PRO A 29 19.23 11.09 -11.87
C PRO A 29 20.53 10.66 -12.57
N THR A 30 20.46 10.46 -13.89
CA THR A 30 21.59 10.12 -14.77
C THR A 30 22.76 11.13 -14.75
N LEU A 31 22.48 12.38 -14.37
CA LEU A 31 23.48 13.42 -14.11
C LEU A 31 23.23 14.00 -12.72
N PHE A 32 24.24 13.90 -11.85
CA PHE A 32 24.21 14.42 -10.48
C PHE A 32 25.39 15.38 -10.30
N VAL A 33 25.09 16.65 -9.99
CA VAL A 33 26.04 17.76 -10.03
C VAL A 33 25.98 18.54 -8.72
N GLY A 34 27.12 19.05 -8.25
CA GLY A 34 27.22 19.85 -7.02
C GLY A 34 27.01 19.04 -5.73
N ARG A 35 26.36 19.67 -4.73
CA ARG A 35 25.94 19.08 -3.43
C ARG A 35 27.07 18.48 -2.57
N ARG A 36 28.33 18.84 -2.79
CA ARG A 36 29.50 18.31 -2.06
C ARG A 36 29.45 18.70 -0.57
N SER A 37 29.08 19.94 -0.28
CA SER A 37 28.87 20.48 1.07
C SER A 37 27.81 19.70 1.85
N GLU A 38 26.67 19.40 1.23
CA GLU A 38 25.54 18.74 1.86
C GLU A 38 25.79 17.23 2.06
N LEU A 39 26.51 16.57 1.13
CA LEU A 39 27.03 15.22 1.35
C LEU A 39 28.04 15.18 2.51
N ALA A 40 28.92 16.18 2.62
CA ALA A 40 29.87 16.27 3.73
C ALA A 40 29.17 16.51 5.07
N ALA A 41 28.15 17.38 5.11
CA ALA A 41 27.33 17.63 6.29
C ALA A 41 26.57 16.36 6.75
N LEU A 42 25.94 15.62 5.82
CA LEU A 42 25.29 14.34 6.13
C LEU A 42 26.28 13.31 6.70
N ARG A 43 27.48 13.19 6.13
CA ARG A 43 28.52 12.28 6.63
C ARG A 43 29.04 12.69 8.01
N ALA A 44 29.28 13.98 8.22
CA ALA A 44 29.71 14.51 9.52
C ALA A 44 28.63 14.34 10.61
N ALA A 45 27.34 14.42 10.23
CA ALA A 45 26.23 14.14 11.14
C ALA A 45 26.06 12.64 11.42
N ALA A 46 26.19 11.78 10.41
CA ALA A 46 26.17 10.32 10.55
C ALA A 46 27.32 9.78 11.43
N ALA A 47 28.48 10.43 11.38
CA ALA A 47 29.66 10.07 12.18
C ALA A 47 29.64 10.62 13.62
N ARG A 48 28.59 11.34 14.05
CA ARG A 48 28.45 11.74 15.46
C ARG A 48 28.21 10.49 16.32
N PRO A 49 28.88 10.35 17.49
CA PRO A 49 28.64 9.21 18.38
C PRO A 49 27.18 9.21 18.85
N ALA A 50 26.49 8.09 18.67
CA ALA A 50 25.07 7.97 18.98
C ALA A 50 24.80 8.14 20.48
N SER A 51 23.81 8.96 20.84
CA SER A 51 23.40 9.29 22.22
C SER A 51 22.61 8.17 22.93
N GLY A 52 22.90 6.91 22.61
CA GLY A 52 22.14 5.74 23.07
C GLY A 52 20.85 5.46 22.29
N ARG A 53 20.49 6.31 21.32
CA ARG A 53 19.36 6.15 20.39
C ARG A 53 19.85 5.92 18.95
N CYS A 54 18.97 5.43 18.07
CA CYS A 54 19.17 5.45 16.61
C CYS A 54 19.39 6.91 16.09
N PRO A 55 20.52 7.24 15.44
CA PRO A 55 20.70 8.55 14.80
C PRO A 55 19.68 8.81 13.68
N VAL A 56 19.21 10.06 13.61
CA VAL A 56 18.23 10.53 12.61
C VAL A 56 18.77 11.74 11.86
N LEU A 57 18.79 11.67 10.54
CA LEU A 57 19.20 12.73 9.63
C LEU A 57 17.98 13.22 8.84
N VAL A 58 17.80 14.53 8.74
CA VAL A 58 16.67 15.14 8.00
C VAL A 58 17.18 16.00 6.85
N LEU A 59 16.70 15.69 5.64
CA LEU A 59 16.89 16.48 4.42
C LEU A 59 15.63 17.29 4.10
N ALA A 60 15.63 18.55 4.53
CA ALA A 60 14.50 19.47 4.33
C ALA A 60 14.73 20.35 3.09
N GLY A 61 13.70 20.55 2.26
CA GLY A 61 13.81 21.43 1.10
C GLY A 61 12.61 21.41 0.15
N ARG A 62 12.39 22.55 -0.53
CA ARG A 62 11.25 22.75 -1.45
C ARG A 62 11.18 21.67 -2.54
N PRO A 63 9.98 21.34 -3.07
CA PRO A 63 9.83 20.46 -4.22
C PRO A 63 10.78 20.82 -5.37
N GLY A 64 11.45 19.81 -5.92
CA GLY A 64 12.41 19.96 -7.02
C GLY A 64 13.86 20.33 -6.64
N SER A 65 14.15 20.59 -5.36
CA SER A 65 15.51 20.91 -4.84
C SER A 65 16.54 19.78 -4.97
N GLY A 66 16.08 18.52 -5.03
CA GLY A 66 16.93 17.33 -5.18
C GLY A 66 16.92 16.36 -4.00
N ARG A 67 16.13 16.61 -2.92
CA ARG A 67 16.01 15.77 -1.71
C ARG A 67 16.25 14.27 -1.90
N THR A 68 15.34 13.59 -2.61
CA THR A 68 15.37 12.14 -2.84
C THR A 68 16.64 11.69 -3.57
N ALA A 69 17.13 12.48 -4.53
CA ALA A 69 18.35 12.17 -5.28
C ALA A 69 19.60 12.28 -4.40
N LEU A 70 19.66 13.27 -3.51
CA LEU A 70 20.75 13.38 -2.52
C LEU A 70 20.68 12.25 -1.49
N ALA A 71 19.48 11.92 -1.01
CA ALA A 71 19.28 10.85 -0.03
C ALA A 71 19.70 9.48 -0.60
N VAL A 72 19.29 9.15 -1.82
CA VAL A 72 19.73 7.95 -2.54
C VAL A 72 21.24 7.98 -2.81
N ARG A 73 21.82 9.12 -3.21
CA ARG A 73 23.27 9.22 -3.45
C ARG A 73 24.07 9.02 -2.16
N PHE A 74 23.63 9.59 -1.04
CA PHE A 74 24.22 9.32 0.27
C PHE A 74 24.12 7.85 0.62
N ALA A 75 22.90 7.28 0.60
CA ALA A 75 22.66 5.89 0.98
C ALA A 75 23.49 4.90 0.17
N ARG A 76 23.58 5.07 -1.16
CA ARG A 76 24.45 4.24 -2.02
C ARG A 76 25.94 4.37 -1.69
N THR A 77 26.41 5.47 -1.08
CA THR A 77 27.82 5.63 -0.65
C THR A 77 28.10 5.24 0.80
N THR A 78 27.08 5.10 1.65
CA THR A 78 27.23 4.79 3.08
C THR A 78 26.73 3.37 3.42
N ALA A 79 26.11 2.66 2.48
CA ALA A 79 25.54 1.32 2.70
C ALA A 79 26.54 0.26 3.18
N ALA A 80 27.84 0.42 2.90
CA ALA A 80 28.89 -0.46 3.42
C ALA A 80 28.98 -0.46 4.95
N ASP A 81 28.56 0.62 5.60
CA ASP A 81 28.50 0.73 7.07
C ASP A 81 27.26 0.04 7.68
N TYR A 82 26.34 -0.49 6.85
CA TYR A 82 25.07 -1.10 7.25
C TYR A 82 24.90 -2.48 6.62
N PRO A 83 25.68 -3.49 7.07
CA PRO A 83 25.76 -4.81 6.43
C PRO A 83 24.45 -5.59 6.45
N ASP A 84 23.56 -5.34 7.41
CA ASP A 84 22.24 -5.99 7.49
C ASP A 84 21.22 -5.39 6.49
N GLY A 85 21.60 -4.33 5.78
CA GLY A 85 20.94 -3.87 4.57
C GLY A 85 20.48 -2.40 4.58
N VAL A 86 19.87 -2.02 3.45
CA VAL A 86 19.25 -0.72 3.20
C VAL A 86 17.77 -0.93 2.93
N LEU A 87 16.90 -0.32 3.74
CA LEU A 87 15.45 -0.36 3.58
C LEU A 87 14.96 0.98 3.02
N PHE A 88 14.01 0.96 2.07
CA PHE A 88 13.43 2.16 1.49
C PHE A 88 11.92 2.19 1.66
N ALA A 89 11.38 3.30 2.16
CA ALA A 89 9.94 3.55 2.15
C ALA A 89 9.63 5.00 1.78
N ARG A 90 8.60 5.20 0.95
CA ARG A 90 8.04 6.53 0.69
C ARG A 90 6.88 6.79 1.64
N LEU A 91 6.92 7.90 2.38
CA LEU A 91 5.89 8.24 3.38
C LEU A 91 4.81 9.20 2.83
N SER A 92 4.91 9.63 1.57
CA SER A 92 3.79 10.21 0.81
C SER A 92 3.28 9.26 -0.27
N ALA A 93 1.96 9.18 -0.43
CA ALA A 93 1.31 8.50 -1.55
C ALA A 93 1.43 9.35 -2.84
N PRO A 94 1.09 8.82 -4.04
CA PRO A 94 1.28 9.52 -5.31
C PRO A 94 0.62 10.91 -5.38
N ASP A 95 -0.59 11.03 -4.87
CA ASP A 95 -1.39 12.26 -4.77
C ASP A 95 -0.84 13.29 -3.77
N GLY A 96 0.16 12.91 -2.96
CA GLY A 96 0.68 13.72 -1.86
C GLY A 96 -0.09 13.53 -0.55
N SER A 97 -0.97 12.52 -0.42
CA SER A 97 -1.57 12.14 0.86
C SER A 97 -0.56 11.41 1.76
N ARG A 98 -0.89 11.33 3.06
CA ARG A 98 -0.03 10.80 4.13
C ARG A 98 -0.10 9.27 4.20
N VAL A 99 1.04 8.59 4.20
CA VAL A 99 1.10 7.14 4.46
C VAL A 99 1.11 6.89 5.99
N PRO A 100 0.20 6.07 6.55
CA PRO A 100 0.21 5.75 7.99
C PRO A 100 1.48 4.99 8.43
N PRO A 101 1.97 5.20 9.67
CA PRO A 101 3.19 4.55 10.17
C PRO A 101 3.10 3.03 10.11
N ALA A 102 1.98 2.43 10.52
CA ALA A 102 1.78 0.98 10.49
C ALA A 102 1.89 0.39 9.06
N ARG A 103 1.48 1.13 8.01
CA ARG A 103 1.65 0.71 6.61
C ARG A 103 3.11 0.80 6.16
N ALA A 104 3.83 1.85 6.56
CA ALA A 104 5.26 1.97 6.30
C ALA A 104 6.05 0.87 7.04
N ALA A 105 5.68 0.56 8.28
CA ALA A 105 6.31 -0.50 9.07
C ALA A 105 6.16 -1.89 8.45
N ARG A 106 4.97 -2.23 7.92
CA ARG A 106 4.76 -3.46 7.12
C ARG A 106 5.70 -3.50 5.90
N LEU A 107 5.76 -2.43 5.10
CA LEU A 107 6.63 -2.36 3.92
C LEU A 107 8.13 -2.45 4.25
N LEU A 108 8.55 -2.02 5.44
CA LEU A 108 9.94 -2.15 5.91
C LEU A 108 10.22 -3.56 6.47
N LEU A 109 9.23 -4.20 7.13
CA LEU A 109 9.30 -5.60 7.56
C LEU A 109 9.36 -6.56 6.37
N GLU A 110 8.48 -6.40 5.39
CA GLU A 110 8.47 -7.18 4.13
C GLU A 110 9.83 -7.11 3.39
N GLN A 111 10.58 -6.02 3.59
CA GLN A 111 11.94 -5.86 3.05
C GLN A 111 13.04 -6.50 3.91
N LEU A 112 12.85 -6.64 5.22
CA LEU A 112 13.86 -7.08 6.19
C LEU A 112 13.75 -8.57 6.56
N ASP A 113 12.52 -9.11 6.56
CA ASP A 113 12.18 -10.50 6.86
C ASP A 113 10.82 -10.87 6.22
N PRO A 114 10.80 -11.35 4.96
CA PRO A 114 9.57 -11.65 4.23
C PRO A 114 8.68 -12.74 4.85
N GLU A 115 9.27 -13.64 5.65
CA GLU A 115 8.55 -14.76 6.29
C GLU A 115 7.89 -14.31 7.60
N ALA A 116 8.59 -13.52 8.42
CA ALA A 116 8.00 -12.91 9.62
C ALA A 116 6.93 -11.86 9.29
N ALA A 117 6.98 -11.26 8.10
CA ALA A 117 6.16 -10.14 7.65
C ALA A 117 4.68 -10.47 7.29
N VAL A 118 4.13 -11.62 7.70
CA VAL A 118 2.67 -11.84 7.64
C VAL A 118 1.97 -10.69 8.38
N PRO A 119 1.14 -9.87 7.70
CA PRO A 119 0.72 -8.58 8.23
C PRO A 119 0.01 -8.67 9.58
N LEU A 120 0.59 -7.97 10.55
CA LEU A 120 -0.04 -7.72 11.84
C LEU A 120 -1.22 -6.76 11.66
N PRO A 121 -2.36 -6.99 12.36
CA PRO A 121 -3.43 -6.00 12.40
C PRO A 121 -2.86 -4.68 12.93
N GLY A 122 -3.24 -3.58 12.29
CA GLY A 122 -2.95 -2.23 12.77
C GLY A 122 -4.26 -1.52 13.04
N ALA A 123 -4.29 -0.68 14.08
CA ALA A 123 -5.40 0.22 14.27
C ALA A 123 -5.32 1.39 13.27
N ALA A 124 -6.34 2.24 13.26
CA ALA A 124 -6.30 3.51 12.53
C ALA A 124 -5.50 4.61 13.28
N GLU A 125 -4.82 4.26 14.37
CA GLU A 125 -4.16 5.22 15.28
C GLU A 125 -2.65 5.31 15.03
N ASP A 126 -2.11 6.53 15.05
CA ASP A 126 -0.66 6.78 14.94
C ASP A 126 0.05 6.42 16.26
N GLY A 127 0.28 5.13 16.49
CA GLY A 127 0.97 4.58 17.64
C GLY A 127 2.40 4.11 17.34
N ARG A 128 3.33 4.35 18.28
CA ARG A 128 4.63 3.64 18.33
C ARG A 128 4.47 2.20 18.85
N ASP A 129 3.37 1.95 19.55
CA ASP A 129 2.93 0.67 20.08
C ASP A 129 1.97 -0.08 19.11
N GLU A 130 1.73 0.49 17.92
CA GLU A 130 1.08 -0.22 16.82
C GLU A 130 1.80 -1.54 16.52
N PRO A 131 1.10 -2.68 16.37
CA PRO A 131 1.76 -3.99 16.24
C PRO A 131 2.80 -4.05 15.12
N GLY A 132 2.54 -3.41 13.97
CA GLY A 132 3.51 -3.30 12.87
C GLY A 132 4.77 -2.50 13.25
N CYS A 133 4.62 -1.39 13.97
CA CYS A 133 5.72 -0.55 14.44
C CYS A 133 6.55 -1.26 15.53
N VAL A 134 5.89 -1.97 16.45
CA VAL A 134 6.55 -2.80 17.47
C VAL A 134 7.35 -3.92 16.82
N ALA A 135 6.76 -4.65 15.87
CA ALA A 135 7.45 -5.72 15.16
C ALA A 135 8.63 -5.21 14.32
N LEU A 136 8.53 -4.04 13.67
CA LEU A 136 9.66 -3.42 12.97
C LEU A 136 10.81 -3.12 13.94
N ARG A 137 10.53 -2.48 15.09
CA ARG A 137 11.56 -2.17 16.09
C ARG A 137 12.20 -3.43 16.67
N ALA A 138 11.42 -4.49 16.90
CA ALA A 138 11.93 -5.80 17.32
C ALA A 138 12.79 -6.49 16.25
N ALA A 139 12.44 -6.36 14.96
CA ALA A 139 13.23 -6.93 13.86
C ALA A 139 14.53 -6.16 13.57
N LEU A 140 14.58 -4.85 13.89
CA LEU A 140 15.76 -4.01 13.79
C LEU A 140 16.72 -4.13 14.99
N ALA A 141 16.27 -4.65 16.13
CA ALA A 141 17.10 -4.84 17.31
C ALA A 141 18.29 -5.77 17.01
N GLY A 142 19.49 -5.37 17.46
CA GLY A 142 20.75 -6.06 17.18
C GLY A 142 21.27 -5.93 15.74
N ARG A 143 20.55 -5.26 14.81
CA ARG A 143 20.95 -5.12 13.39
C ARG A 143 21.50 -3.72 13.06
N ARG A 144 22.40 -3.66 12.07
CA ARG A 144 22.94 -2.44 11.47
C ARG A 144 22.31 -2.17 10.10
N VAL A 145 21.16 -1.49 10.13
CA VAL A 145 20.34 -1.20 8.93
C VAL A 145 20.26 0.29 8.65
N LEU A 146 20.32 0.68 7.37
CA LEU A 146 20.06 2.04 6.91
C LEU A 146 18.61 2.18 6.42
N LEU A 147 17.80 3.00 7.09
CA LEU A 147 16.41 3.29 6.72
C LEU A 147 16.34 4.62 5.95
N VAL A 148 15.91 4.57 4.68
CA VAL A 148 15.69 5.76 3.85
C VAL A 148 14.19 6.01 3.72
N LEU A 149 13.72 7.10 4.33
CA LEU A 149 12.30 7.45 4.45
C LEU A 149 12.01 8.73 3.65
N ASP A 150 11.54 8.55 2.41
CA ASP A 150 11.37 9.67 1.47
C ASP A 150 10.02 10.38 1.60
N ASP A 151 10.08 11.72 1.61
CA ASP A 151 8.92 12.62 1.54
C ASP A 151 7.96 12.56 2.74
N VAL A 152 8.56 12.47 3.94
CA VAL A 152 7.94 12.61 5.26
C VAL A 152 7.24 13.96 5.39
N ARG A 153 6.02 13.94 5.95
CA ARG A 153 5.11 15.08 6.09
C ARG A 153 5.05 15.66 7.49
N ASP A 154 5.16 14.80 8.51
CA ASP A 154 5.08 15.16 9.93
C ASP A 154 5.90 14.18 10.78
N ALA A 155 6.29 14.61 12.00
CA ALA A 155 7.04 13.77 12.93
C ALA A 155 6.26 12.52 13.39
N GLY A 156 4.93 12.55 13.36
CA GLY A 156 4.06 11.42 13.68
C GLY A 156 4.21 10.24 12.71
N GLN A 157 4.63 10.48 11.46
CA GLN A 157 5.00 9.41 10.54
C GLN A 157 6.34 8.76 10.89
N LEU A 158 7.28 9.54 11.43
CA LEU A 158 8.66 9.12 11.61
C LEU A 158 8.89 8.46 12.97
N TRP A 159 8.43 9.09 14.06
CA TRP A 159 8.61 8.65 15.45
C TRP A 159 8.25 7.17 15.72
N PRO A 160 7.14 6.59 15.18
CA PRO A 160 6.82 5.18 15.37
C PRO A 160 7.82 4.21 14.74
N LEU A 161 8.51 4.64 13.67
CA LEU A 161 9.43 3.82 12.88
C LEU A 161 10.88 3.86 13.40
N LEU A 162 11.20 4.80 14.30
CA LEU A 162 12.55 4.94 14.85
C LEU A 162 12.91 3.73 15.72
N ALA A 163 14.04 3.08 15.43
CA ALA A 163 14.63 2.08 16.30
C ALA A 163 15.03 2.69 17.66
N ASP A 164 14.97 1.88 18.72
CA ASP A 164 15.43 2.28 20.04
C ASP A 164 16.96 2.19 20.17
N GLU A 165 17.60 1.24 19.47
CA GLU A 165 19.04 1.00 19.52
C GLU A 165 19.86 1.84 18.52
N PRO A 166 21.13 2.18 18.82
CA PRO A 166 22.01 3.00 17.98
C PRO A 166 22.61 2.28 16.75
N GLY A 167 22.31 1.00 16.52
CA GLY A 167 22.88 0.23 15.41
C GLY A 167 22.38 0.65 14.02
N CYS A 168 21.14 1.15 13.95
CA CYS A 168 20.53 1.63 12.72
C CYS A 168 20.81 3.12 12.46
N LEU A 169 20.63 3.56 11.21
CA LEU A 169 20.63 4.98 10.84
C LEU A 169 19.34 5.30 10.06
N VAL A 170 18.68 6.41 10.39
CA VAL A 170 17.47 6.85 9.69
C VAL A 170 17.76 8.13 8.90
N LEU A 171 17.49 8.12 7.59
CA LEU A 171 17.59 9.28 6.71
C LEU A 171 16.21 9.63 6.16
N ALA A 172 15.61 10.69 6.71
CA ALA A 172 14.31 11.20 6.30
C ALA A 172 14.44 12.37 5.31
N THR A 173 13.56 12.46 4.31
CA THR A 173 13.44 13.66 3.45
C THR A 173 12.09 14.32 3.61
N THR A 174 12.01 15.66 3.64
CA THR A 174 10.76 16.39 3.91
C THR A 174 10.66 17.72 3.16
N ALA A 175 9.46 18.17 2.83
CA ALA A 175 9.22 19.41 2.09
C ALA A 175 9.44 20.69 2.92
N GLY A 176 9.34 20.60 4.25
CA GLY A 176 9.39 21.72 5.19
C GLY A 176 10.15 21.37 6.48
N PRO A 177 10.05 22.17 7.56
CA PRO A 177 10.62 21.82 8.85
C PRO A 177 9.87 20.62 9.47
N LEU A 178 10.61 19.64 9.99
CA LEU A 178 10.04 18.49 10.70
C LEU A 178 10.04 18.78 12.21
N THR A 179 9.03 19.50 12.68
CA THR A 179 8.87 19.83 14.11
C THR A 179 8.44 18.60 14.93
N GLY A 180 8.93 18.50 16.17
CA GLY A 180 8.49 17.47 17.13
C GLY A 180 9.43 16.27 17.30
N ILE A 181 10.65 16.29 16.75
CA ILE A 181 11.71 15.32 17.12
C ILE A 181 12.92 16.10 17.64
N GLU A 182 13.42 15.67 18.79
CA GLU A 182 14.55 16.28 19.51
C GLU A 182 15.90 15.98 18.83
N ASP A 183 16.91 16.81 19.09
CA ASP A 183 18.31 16.63 18.67
C ASP A 183 18.60 16.51 17.15
N ILE A 184 17.68 16.95 16.29
CA ILE A 184 17.87 16.97 14.83
C ILE A 184 18.36 18.32 14.31
N ASP A 185 19.57 18.35 13.72
CA ASP A 185 20.03 19.39 12.80
C ASP A 185 19.61 19.05 11.36
N PRO A 186 18.59 19.70 10.76
CA PRO A 186 18.17 19.41 9.38
C PRO A 186 19.14 20.03 8.36
N VAL A 187 19.63 19.22 7.42
CA VAL A 187 20.42 19.68 6.27
C VAL A 187 19.47 20.29 5.23
N ILE A 188 19.48 21.63 5.13
CA ILE A 188 18.58 22.41 4.28
C ILE A 188 19.06 22.45 2.83
N LEU A 189 18.18 22.09 1.89
CA LEU A 189 18.44 22.09 0.45
C LEU A 189 17.74 23.25 -0.26
N GLY A 190 18.53 24.26 -0.63
CA GLY A 190 18.14 25.33 -1.55
C GLY A 190 18.28 24.93 -3.02
N GLY A 191 18.58 25.91 -3.89
CA GLY A 191 19.06 25.65 -5.25
C GLY A 191 20.45 24.98 -5.26
N LEU A 192 20.94 24.62 -6.44
CA LEU A 192 22.37 24.36 -6.68
C LEU A 192 23.15 25.69 -6.59
N ASP A 193 24.47 25.58 -6.40
CA ASP A 193 25.36 26.72 -6.59
C ASP A 193 25.46 27.13 -8.08
N ARG A 194 26.07 28.30 -8.35
CA ARG A 194 26.22 28.84 -9.72
C ARG A 194 27.02 27.91 -10.66
N PRO A 195 28.20 27.38 -10.31
CA PRO A 195 28.92 26.48 -11.21
C PRO A 195 28.16 25.17 -11.47
N ALA A 196 27.59 24.52 -10.44
CA ALA A 196 26.81 23.29 -10.61
C ALA A 196 25.53 23.50 -11.44
N SER A 197 24.91 24.69 -11.36
CA SER A 197 23.77 25.04 -12.22
C SER A 197 24.18 25.20 -13.68
N GLY A 198 25.30 25.86 -13.94
CA GLY A 198 25.86 26.04 -15.29
C GLY A 198 26.31 24.73 -15.92
N GLU A 199 27.00 23.88 -15.15
CA GLU A 199 27.43 22.52 -15.52
C GLU A 199 26.22 21.64 -15.86
N LEU A 200 25.19 21.60 -15.00
CA LEU A 200 23.96 20.85 -15.26
C LEU A 200 23.23 21.33 -16.53
N LEU A 201 23.17 22.63 -16.78
CA LEU A 201 22.59 23.17 -18.02
C LEU A 201 23.45 22.84 -19.25
N ALA A 202 24.78 22.90 -19.13
CA ALA A 202 25.72 22.61 -20.22
C ALA A 202 25.64 21.15 -20.67
N ASP A 203 25.62 20.20 -19.74
CA ASP A 203 25.50 18.76 -20.06
C ASP A 203 24.13 18.39 -20.61
N LEU A 204 23.04 19.03 -20.12
CA LEU A 204 21.68 18.73 -20.56
C LEU A 204 21.31 19.39 -21.89
N VAL A 205 21.78 20.61 -22.18
CA VAL A 205 21.42 21.37 -23.39
C VAL A 205 22.46 21.18 -24.51
N GLY A 206 23.70 20.83 -24.15
CA GLY A 206 24.86 20.83 -25.02
C GLY A 206 25.72 22.05 -24.77
N GLY A 207 26.94 21.83 -24.27
CA GLY A 207 27.78 22.87 -23.67
C GLY A 207 28.05 24.09 -24.54
N THR A 208 28.08 23.94 -25.88
CA THR A 208 28.26 25.06 -26.82
C THR A 208 27.17 26.13 -26.71
N ARG A 209 25.91 25.76 -26.43
CA ARG A 209 24.80 26.72 -26.35
C ARG A 209 24.84 27.54 -25.06
N ILE A 210 25.34 26.94 -23.98
CA ILE A 210 25.52 27.61 -22.68
C ILE A 210 26.84 28.39 -22.65
N SER A 211 27.91 27.91 -23.31
CA SER A 211 29.18 28.65 -23.39
C SER A 211 29.11 29.90 -24.28
N CYS A 212 28.22 29.91 -25.28
CA CYS A 212 27.99 31.08 -26.13
C CYS A 212 27.01 32.11 -25.53
N ASP A 213 26.19 31.72 -24.55
CA ASP A 213 25.29 32.62 -23.79
C ASP A 213 25.40 32.33 -22.28
N PRO A 214 26.58 32.60 -21.65
CA PRO A 214 26.81 32.29 -20.24
C PRO A 214 26.07 33.25 -19.29
N VAL A 215 25.60 34.39 -19.80
CA VAL A 215 24.74 35.33 -19.07
C VAL A 215 23.33 34.78 -19.05
N GLY A 216 22.70 34.50 -20.21
CA GLY A 216 21.37 33.88 -20.29
C GLY A 216 21.32 32.51 -19.61
N GLY A 217 22.41 31.75 -19.60
CA GLY A 217 22.53 30.51 -18.82
C GLY A 217 22.50 30.73 -17.29
N ALA A 218 23.08 31.83 -16.79
CA ALA A 218 23.01 32.20 -15.38
C ALA A 218 21.63 32.79 -15.03
N ASP A 219 21.07 33.65 -15.87
CA ASP A 219 19.74 34.25 -15.70
C ASP A 219 18.65 33.15 -15.68
N LEU A 220 18.78 32.12 -16.54
CA LEU A 220 17.90 30.95 -16.52
C LEU A 220 18.05 30.12 -15.25
N ALA A 221 19.27 30.02 -14.71
CA ALA A 221 19.48 29.34 -13.44
C ALA A 221 18.87 30.12 -12.26
N GLU A 222 18.92 31.46 -12.28
CA GLU A 222 18.26 32.30 -11.29
C GLU A 222 16.72 32.20 -11.41
N ALA A 223 16.17 32.31 -12.62
CA ALA A 223 14.73 32.17 -12.88
C ALA A 223 14.18 30.78 -12.50
N CYS A 224 14.99 29.73 -12.55
CA CYS A 224 14.64 28.38 -12.05
C CYS A 224 14.70 28.25 -10.51
N ALA A 225 15.06 29.31 -9.78
CA ALA A 225 15.51 29.29 -8.38
C ALA A 225 16.66 28.27 -8.14
N SER A 226 17.48 28.06 -9.17
CA SER A 226 18.57 27.07 -9.29
C SER A 226 18.21 25.65 -8.87
N ARG A 227 16.92 25.27 -8.88
CA ARG A 227 16.49 23.91 -8.49
C ARG A 227 16.72 22.92 -9.64
N PRO A 228 17.38 21.76 -9.38
CA PRO A 228 17.67 20.75 -10.40
C PRO A 228 16.47 20.34 -11.26
N ALA A 229 15.26 20.26 -10.68
CA ALA A 229 14.07 19.86 -11.42
C ALA A 229 13.56 20.93 -12.40
N ALA A 230 13.65 22.21 -12.06
CA ALA A 230 13.24 23.31 -12.96
C ALA A 230 14.28 23.50 -14.07
N LEU A 231 15.57 23.47 -13.71
CA LEU A 231 16.70 23.46 -14.65
C LEU A 231 16.56 22.35 -15.69
N ARG A 232 16.21 21.13 -15.26
CA ARG A 232 15.95 19.98 -16.14
C ARG A 232 14.81 20.24 -17.11
N LEU A 233 13.62 20.64 -16.64
CA LEU A 233 12.47 20.91 -17.54
C LEU A 233 12.79 22.02 -18.57
N MET A 234 13.48 23.09 -18.15
CA MET A 234 13.92 24.15 -19.06
C MET A 234 15.00 23.68 -20.05
N ALA A 235 15.89 22.79 -19.65
CA ALA A 235 16.82 22.15 -20.58
C ALA A 235 16.09 21.24 -21.58
N GLY A 236 15.07 20.49 -21.14
CA GLY A 236 14.17 19.73 -22.01
C GLY A 236 13.40 20.61 -23.01
N TRP A 237 12.99 21.81 -22.58
CA TRP A 237 12.39 22.82 -23.47
C TRP A 237 13.41 23.38 -24.47
N LEU A 238 14.62 23.74 -24.02
CA LEU A 238 15.70 24.19 -24.91
C LEU A 238 16.06 23.12 -25.95
N ARG A 239 16.12 21.83 -25.58
CA ARG A 239 16.31 20.70 -26.52
C ARG A 239 15.18 20.64 -27.55
N ALA A 240 13.93 20.84 -27.13
CA ALA A 240 12.76 20.86 -28.01
C ALA A 240 12.68 22.12 -28.92
N SER A 241 13.24 23.24 -28.47
CA SER A 241 13.25 24.54 -29.14
C SER A 241 14.68 24.92 -29.59
N PRO A 242 15.29 24.23 -30.56
CA PRO A 242 16.69 24.43 -30.95
C PRO A 242 16.98 25.79 -31.61
N LYS A 243 15.94 26.52 -32.06
CA LYS A 243 16.07 27.86 -32.66
C LYS A 243 16.02 29.01 -31.66
N SER A 244 15.56 28.78 -30.43
CA SER A 244 15.35 29.83 -29.44
C SER A 244 16.63 30.23 -28.71
N ALA A 245 16.70 31.47 -28.23
CA ALA A 245 17.81 31.92 -27.37
C ALA A 245 17.69 31.38 -25.94
N VAL A 246 18.77 31.39 -25.14
CA VAL A 246 18.67 31.04 -23.70
C VAL A 246 17.93 32.15 -22.97
N THR A 247 18.26 33.41 -23.26
CA THR A 247 17.50 34.61 -22.82
C THR A 247 16.02 34.62 -23.24
N GLU A 248 15.64 33.91 -24.30
CA GLU A 248 14.23 33.73 -24.68
C GLU A 248 13.53 32.73 -23.74
N ALA A 249 14.19 31.62 -23.41
CA ALA A 249 13.68 30.64 -22.43
C ALA A 249 13.42 31.26 -21.05
N VAL A 250 14.27 32.22 -20.62
CA VAL A 250 14.05 33.03 -19.41
C VAL A 250 12.74 33.82 -19.50
N ARG A 251 12.52 34.52 -20.62
CA ARG A 251 11.33 35.36 -20.84
C ARG A 251 10.04 34.53 -20.92
N GLU A 252 10.10 33.38 -21.59
CA GLU A 252 8.96 32.44 -21.69
C GLU A 252 8.66 31.78 -20.33
N LEU A 253 9.68 31.44 -19.53
CA LEU A 253 9.49 30.94 -18.16
C LEU A 253 8.80 31.98 -17.28
N HIS A 254 9.26 33.24 -17.30
CA HIS A 254 8.61 34.31 -16.52
C HIS A 254 7.16 34.54 -16.96
N ARG A 255 6.84 34.45 -18.26
CA ARG A 255 5.44 34.55 -18.72
C ARG A 255 4.60 33.36 -18.21
N ALA A 256 5.11 32.14 -18.33
CA ALA A 256 4.40 30.95 -17.85
C ALA A 256 4.16 30.98 -16.32
N VAL A 257 5.12 31.50 -15.55
CA VAL A 257 4.95 31.73 -14.10
C VAL A 257 3.90 32.82 -13.81
N ALA A 258 3.95 33.93 -14.54
CA ALA A 258 2.97 35.01 -14.39
C ALA A 258 1.54 34.54 -14.70
N GLU A 259 1.36 33.74 -15.76
CA GLU A 259 0.07 33.16 -16.15
C GLU A 259 -0.50 32.17 -15.12
N GLU A 260 0.33 31.33 -14.49
CA GLU A 260 -0.13 30.44 -13.41
C GLU A 260 -0.44 31.21 -12.11
N SER A 261 0.26 32.33 -11.86
CA SER A 261 0.03 33.21 -10.69
C SER A 261 -1.18 34.15 -10.84
N ALA A 262 -1.79 34.21 -12.02
CA ALA A 262 -2.96 35.04 -12.26
C ALA A 262 -4.22 34.40 -11.62
N PRO A 263 -5.05 35.17 -10.90
CA PRO A 263 -6.32 34.64 -10.39
C PRO A 263 -7.21 34.21 -11.57
N PRO A 264 -7.98 33.11 -11.44
CA PRO A 264 -8.76 32.56 -12.54
C PRO A 264 -9.76 33.59 -13.08
N VAL A 265 -9.56 33.99 -14.34
CA VAL A 265 -10.41 34.96 -15.03
C VAL A 265 -11.84 34.41 -15.10
N LYS A 266 -12.81 35.18 -14.60
CA LYS A 266 -14.24 34.89 -14.75
C LYS A 266 -14.68 35.16 -16.20
N GLY A 267 -14.34 34.23 -17.09
CA GLY A 267 -14.58 34.37 -18.53
C GLY A 267 -14.20 33.11 -19.30
N ASP A 268 -14.96 32.03 -19.09
CA ASP A 268 -15.40 31.07 -20.13
C ASP A 268 -16.17 29.89 -19.50
N THR A 269 -17.21 30.22 -18.71
CA THR A 269 -18.28 29.25 -18.45
C THR A 269 -19.15 29.13 -19.71
N ALA A 270 -18.76 28.22 -20.61
CA ALA A 270 -19.64 27.77 -21.68
C ALA A 270 -20.97 27.30 -21.06
N ALA A 271 -22.09 27.68 -21.68
CA ALA A 271 -23.40 27.77 -21.04
C ALA A 271 -23.80 26.56 -20.17
N ALA A 272 -23.78 26.76 -18.85
CA ALA A 272 -24.67 26.04 -17.95
C ALA A 272 -26.03 26.77 -17.96
N GLU A 273 -27.08 26.10 -18.41
CA GLU A 273 -28.44 26.65 -18.36
C GLU A 273 -28.88 26.90 -16.90
N PRO A 274 -29.67 27.94 -16.62
CA PRO A 274 -30.09 28.26 -15.26
C PRO A 274 -30.97 27.13 -14.70
N ALA A 275 -30.71 26.74 -13.45
CA ALA A 275 -31.46 25.67 -12.79
C ALA A 275 -32.95 26.01 -12.68
N VAL A 276 -33.79 25.14 -13.25
CA VAL A 276 -35.25 25.24 -13.11
C VAL A 276 -35.64 24.85 -11.68
N GLU A 277 -36.36 25.75 -11.01
CA GLU A 277 -36.81 25.59 -9.63
C GLU A 277 -37.76 24.38 -9.49
N SER A 278 -37.34 23.34 -8.76
CA SER A 278 -38.04 22.07 -8.70
C SER A 278 -39.22 22.09 -7.71
N ALA A 279 -40.42 22.31 -8.23
CA ALA A 279 -41.67 22.18 -7.47
C ALA A 279 -41.87 20.74 -6.90
N PRO A 280 -42.55 20.59 -5.74
CA PRO A 280 -42.62 19.31 -5.03
C PRO A 280 -43.44 18.23 -5.77
N ALA A 281 -42.93 17.00 -5.76
CA ALA A 281 -43.50 15.88 -6.49
C ALA A 281 -44.84 15.37 -5.89
N LYS A 282 -45.78 15.00 -6.77
CA LYS A 282 -46.99 14.23 -6.42
C LYS A 282 -46.72 12.73 -6.58
N PRO A 283 -47.31 11.86 -5.75
CA PRO A 283 -47.10 10.41 -5.82
C PRO A 283 -47.79 9.77 -7.04
N VAL A 284 -47.10 8.85 -7.70
CA VAL A 284 -47.62 8.04 -8.81
C VAL A 284 -47.91 6.61 -8.34
N LYS A 285 -48.98 6.00 -8.84
CA LYS A 285 -49.44 4.65 -8.45
C LYS A 285 -48.60 3.55 -9.13
N PRO A 286 -48.43 2.37 -8.51
CA PRO A 286 -47.77 1.23 -9.14
C PRO A 286 -48.63 0.62 -10.27
N VAL A 287 -47.95 0.06 -11.26
CA VAL A 287 -48.54 -0.78 -12.33
C VAL A 287 -47.89 -2.16 -12.26
N THR A 288 -48.70 -3.21 -12.38
CA THR A 288 -48.27 -4.62 -12.26
C THR A 288 -47.72 -5.19 -13.57
N PRO A 289 -46.85 -6.22 -13.52
CA PRO A 289 -46.23 -6.80 -14.70
C PRO A 289 -47.18 -7.71 -15.51
N VAL A 290 -46.93 -7.78 -16.81
CA VAL A 290 -47.68 -8.61 -17.78
C VAL A 290 -47.29 -10.09 -17.66
N LYS A 291 -48.27 -10.99 -17.85
CA LYS A 291 -48.05 -12.35 -18.37
C LYS A 291 -49.16 -12.72 -19.33
N ASP A 292 -48.80 -13.33 -20.45
CA ASP A 292 -49.71 -14.04 -21.32
C ASP A 292 -49.05 -15.37 -21.76
N GLY A 293 -49.82 -16.42 -21.95
CA GLY A 293 -49.31 -17.80 -22.05
C GLY A 293 -50.38 -18.86 -21.88
N LYS A 294 -51.03 -19.23 -22.98
CA LYS A 294 -52.16 -20.19 -23.05
C LYS A 294 -51.85 -21.56 -22.42
N ALA A 295 -52.78 -22.08 -21.61
CA ALA A 295 -53.11 -23.51 -21.57
C ALA A 295 -54.54 -23.78 -21.03
N VAL A 296 -55.40 -24.34 -21.89
CA VAL A 296 -56.54 -25.28 -21.64
C VAL A 296 -57.62 -24.95 -20.58
N LYS A 297 -58.90 -25.22 -20.94
CA LYS A 297 -60.09 -25.11 -20.07
C LYS A 297 -60.27 -26.32 -19.15
N GLY A 298 -60.78 -26.12 -17.93
CA GLY A 298 -61.40 -27.19 -17.13
C GLY A 298 -61.99 -26.73 -15.79
N GLY A 299 -63.15 -27.28 -15.40
CA GLY A 299 -63.57 -27.37 -13.98
C GLY A 299 -64.49 -26.28 -13.40
N LYS A 300 -65.78 -26.63 -13.29
CA LYS A 300 -66.88 -26.02 -12.52
C LYS A 300 -66.61 -25.59 -11.06
N ALA A 301 -67.53 -24.74 -10.56
CA ALA A 301 -68.05 -24.64 -9.18
C ALA A 301 -67.18 -23.96 -8.08
N VAL A 302 -67.68 -23.46 -6.93
CA VAL A 302 -68.91 -22.74 -6.46
C VAL A 302 -69.04 -22.96 -4.93
N LYS A 303 -69.26 -21.88 -4.13
CA LYS A 303 -69.30 -21.84 -2.64
C LYS A 303 -67.93 -22.18 -1.98
N GLY A 304 -67.59 -21.80 -0.74
CA GLY A 304 -68.20 -21.00 0.35
C GLY A 304 -67.45 -21.29 1.67
N GLY A 305 -67.51 -20.54 2.78
CA GLY A 305 -68.21 -19.30 3.16
C GLY A 305 -68.47 -19.25 4.69
N LYS A 306 -68.45 -18.06 5.34
CA LYS A 306 -68.46 -17.79 6.83
C LYS A 306 -67.11 -18.04 7.54
N ALA A 307 -66.81 -17.49 8.74
CA ALA A 307 -67.23 -16.25 9.45
C ALA A 307 -66.30 -15.99 10.67
N GLY A 308 -66.26 -14.76 11.21
CA GLY A 308 -65.55 -14.44 12.47
C GLY A 308 -65.63 -12.97 12.90
N LYS A 309 -66.03 -12.72 14.16
CA LYS A 309 -66.19 -11.43 14.87
C LYS A 309 -66.36 -11.73 16.39
N PRO A 310 -66.31 -10.78 17.35
CA PRO A 310 -65.85 -9.37 17.31
C PRO A 310 -64.87 -9.03 18.48
N GLY A 311 -64.52 -7.73 18.69
CA GLY A 311 -63.84 -7.25 19.92
C GLY A 311 -63.59 -5.73 19.99
N LYS A 312 -63.73 -5.13 21.19
CA LYS A 312 -63.41 -3.74 21.64
C LYS A 312 -62.99 -3.82 23.13
N PRO A 313 -62.13 -2.96 23.72
CA PRO A 313 -62.35 -1.52 24.05
C PRO A 313 -61.19 -0.59 23.59
N VAL A 314 -61.12 0.75 23.71
CA VAL A 314 -61.41 1.81 24.72
C VAL A 314 -60.37 1.96 25.86
N GLY A 315 -59.78 3.16 26.02
CA GLY A 315 -58.93 3.59 27.16
C GLY A 315 -57.87 4.65 26.78
N ALA A 316 -57.61 5.67 27.63
CA ALA A 316 -56.58 6.70 27.45
C ALA A 316 -56.24 7.46 28.77
N GLU A 317 -54.97 7.85 29.00
CA GLU A 317 -54.56 8.67 30.17
C GLU A 317 -53.18 9.39 29.99
N LYS A 318 -52.72 10.19 30.98
CA LYS A 318 -51.52 11.09 30.95
C LYS A 318 -50.38 10.65 31.92
N PRO A 319 -49.13 11.13 31.75
CA PRO A 319 -48.54 12.28 32.52
C PRO A 319 -48.21 13.52 31.63
N VAL A 320 -47.70 14.71 32.00
CA VAL A 320 -47.11 15.42 33.19
C VAL A 320 -45.58 15.71 33.13
N ASN A 321 -45.11 16.82 33.76
CA ASN A 321 -43.84 17.56 33.53
C ASN A 321 -42.78 17.47 34.66
N ALA A 322 -41.49 17.65 34.31
CA ALA A 322 -40.40 18.39 35.03
C ALA A 322 -39.06 18.21 34.24
N GLU A 323 -38.02 19.05 34.23
CA GLU A 323 -37.78 20.45 34.65
C GLU A 323 -36.54 21.03 33.90
N GLN A 324 -36.16 22.31 34.11
CA GLN A 324 -35.02 22.99 33.44
C GLN A 324 -33.91 23.42 34.43
N PRO A 325 -32.62 23.48 34.02
CA PRO A 325 -31.54 24.08 34.81
C PRO A 325 -31.44 25.62 34.64
N GLN A 326 -31.02 26.32 35.70
CA GLN A 326 -30.83 27.79 35.71
C GLN A 326 -29.36 28.26 35.59
N LYS A 327 -29.16 29.57 35.41
CA LYS A 327 -27.87 30.27 35.26
C LYS A 327 -27.32 30.85 36.57
N GLY A 328 -26.01 31.09 36.60
CA GLY A 328 -25.37 32.18 37.37
C GLY A 328 -24.05 31.79 38.06
N GLN A 329 -23.14 32.71 38.40
CA GLN A 329 -22.84 34.05 37.86
C GLN A 329 -21.41 34.46 38.30
N GLU A 330 -20.82 35.50 37.70
CA GLU A 330 -19.40 35.90 37.93
C GLU A 330 -19.12 36.66 39.24
N LYS A 331 -17.89 36.46 39.77
CA LYS A 331 -16.96 37.40 40.47
C LYS A 331 -15.81 36.57 41.09
N GLY A 332 -14.58 37.05 41.30
CA GLY A 332 -13.96 38.36 41.02
C GLY A 332 -12.99 38.77 42.15
N GLU A 333 -11.81 39.31 41.83
CA GLU A 333 -10.80 39.90 42.77
C GLU A 333 -10.01 38.89 43.66
N THR A 334 -8.76 39.10 44.11
CA THR A 334 -7.66 40.02 43.71
C THR A 334 -6.24 39.51 44.11
N ALA A 335 -5.27 39.74 43.22
CA ALA A 335 -3.90 40.29 43.40
C ALA A 335 -2.89 39.87 44.54
N GLU A 336 -1.70 39.47 44.06
CA GLU A 336 -0.33 39.91 44.45
C GLU A 336 0.51 39.22 45.56
N LYS A 337 1.84 39.22 45.31
CA LYS A 337 3.02 38.88 46.15
C LYS A 337 3.23 37.38 46.46
N GLY A 338 4.47 36.86 46.55
CA GLY A 338 5.78 37.48 46.29
C GLY A 338 6.85 37.01 47.28
N GLY A 339 7.72 36.07 46.88
CA GLY A 339 8.78 35.50 47.72
C GLY A 339 9.95 34.95 46.90
N LYS A 340 11.15 34.89 47.47
CA LYS A 340 12.43 34.65 46.75
C LYS A 340 13.49 34.04 47.68
N GLY A 341 14.19 33.01 47.20
CA GLY A 341 15.22 32.26 47.96
C GLY A 341 14.65 31.01 48.65
N ASP A 342 15.40 29.93 48.84
CA ASP A 342 16.87 29.80 48.77
C ASP A 342 17.37 28.49 48.09
N LYS A 343 18.68 28.22 48.19
CA LYS A 343 19.43 27.15 47.49
C LYS A 343 19.47 25.80 48.24
N GLU A 344 20.12 24.84 47.58
CA GLU A 344 20.61 23.52 48.03
C GLU A 344 19.62 22.34 47.82
N GLY A 345 20.07 21.14 47.44
CA GLY A 345 21.41 20.76 46.98
C GLY A 345 21.57 19.25 46.71
N LYS A 346 22.17 18.89 45.57
CA LYS A 346 22.58 17.52 45.15
C LYS A 346 21.54 16.39 45.31
N GLY A 347 20.92 16.02 44.19
CA GLY A 347 20.42 14.65 43.96
C GLY A 347 20.96 14.13 42.63
N THR A 348 21.92 13.20 42.65
CA THR A 348 22.46 12.57 41.42
C THR A 348 21.49 11.50 40.92
N GLY A 349 20.43 11.94 40.24
CA GLY A 349 19.54 11.05 39.50
C GLY A 349 20.31 10.36 38.37
N ALA A 350 20.14 9.04 38.24
CA ALA A 350 20.77 8.27 37.19
C ALA A 350 20.28 8.72 35.80
N ALA A 351 21.11 8.52 34.77
CA ALA A 351 20.72 8.70 33.39
C ALA A 351 19.62 7.68 33.02
N GLY A 352 18.35 8.08 33.17
CA GLY A 352 17.21 7.26 32.75
C GLY A 352 17.28 7.01 31.24
N ALA A 353 17.00 5.77 30.82
CA ALA A 353 17.06 5.37 29.43
C ALA A 353 16.15 6.29 28.59
N ALA A 354 16.75 7.02 27.65
CA ALA A 354 16.11 8.12 26.94
C ALA A 354 15.12 7.62 25.87
N GLY A 355 13.92 7.21 26.29
CA GLY A 355 12.83 6.87 25.37
C GLY A 355 12.48 8.04 24.44
N TRP A 356 12.05 7.74 23.21
CA TRP A 356 11.64 8.75 22.23
C TRP A 356 10.33 9.44 22.66
N VAL A 357 10.36 10.74 22.92
CA VAL A 357 9.17 11.56 23.28
C VAL A 357 8.17 11.57 22.12
N LYS A 358 6.87 11.40 22.43
CA LYS A 358 5.79 11.46 21.42
C LYS A 358 5.66 12.90 20.87
N PRO A 359 5.72 13.13 19.54
CA PRO A 359 5.51 14.45 18.97
C PRO A 359 4.10 14.98 19.28
N ALA A 360 3.97 16.29 19.46
CA ALA A 360 2.68 16.94 19.67
C ALA A 360 1.81 16.86 18.40
N PRO A 361 0.50 16.53 18.51
CA PRO A 361 -0.37 16.35 17.35
C PRO A 361 -0.96 17.69 16.86
N GLU A 362 -0.33 18.32 15.89
CA GLU A 362 -0.94 19.42 15.10
C GLU A 362 -0.77 19.22 13.59
N PRO A 363 -1.75 19.67 12.77
CA PRO A 363 -1.79 19.35 11.35
C PRO A 363 -0.89 20.26 10.50
N ALA A 364 0.09 19.66 9.84
CA ALA A 364 0.71 20.27 8.67
C ALA A 364 -0.24 20.20 7.46
N GLU A 365 -1.16 21.17 7.35
CA GLU A 365 -1.71 21.52 6.03
C GLU A 365 -0.53 21.67 5.05
N PRO A 366 -0.63 21.17 3.80
CA PRO A 366 0.47 21.23 2.86
C PRO A 366 0.85 22.70 2.62
N VAL A 367 2.03 23.10 3.09
CA VAL A 367 2.59 24.46 2.95
C VAL A 367 2.27 24.96 1.54
N PRO A 368 1.44 26.00 1.38
CA PRO A 368 0.97 26.41 0.06
C PRO A 368 2.16 26.67 -0.85
N VAL A 369 2.28 25.87 -1.91
CA VAL A 369 3.24 26.13 -2.97
C VAL A 369 2.81 27.45 -3.60
N PRO A 370 3.62 28.53 -3.53
CA PRO A 370 3.21 29.81 -4.07
C PRO A 370 2.89 29.67 -5.54
N ASP A 371 1.84 30.35 -6.03
CA ASP A 371 1.40 30.26 -7.42
C ASP A 371 2.45 30.79 -8.43
N THR A 372 3.54 31.36 -7.92
CA THR A 372 4.74 31.80 -8.64
C THR A 372 5.88 30.75 -8.72
N ASP A 373 5.66 29.47 -8.39
CA ASP A 373 6.73 28.44 -8.42
C ASP A 373 7.24 28.16 -9.88
N PRO A 374 8.52 28.44 -10.21
CA PRO A 374 9.04 28.25 -11.57
C PRO A 374 9.20 26.78 -12.00
N LEU A 375 9.00 25.80 -11.12
CA LEU A 375 8.87 24.39 -11.49
C LEU A 375 7.54 24.13 -12.20
N ILE A 376 6.46 24.80 -11.76
CA ILE A 376 5.14 24.72 -12.39
C ILE A 376 5.16 25.49 -13.71
N GLY A 377 5.74 26.70 -13.74
CA GLY A 377 5.93 27.46 -14.98
C GLY A 377 6.74 26.68 -16.04
N ALA A 378 7.90 26.12 -15.66
CA ALA A 378 8.72 25.30 -16.56
C ALA A 378 7.99 24.03 -17.05
N PHE A 379 7.21 23.38 -16.18
CA PHE A 379 6.36 22.25 -16.58
C PHE A 379 5.28 22.67 -17.57
N THR A 380 4.51 23.74 -17.29
CA THR A 380 3.43 24.21 -18.18
C THR A 380 3.98 24.63 -19.55
N LEU A 381 5.10 25.37 -19.58
CA LEU A 381 5.77 25.77 -20.83
C LEU A 381 6.20 24.55 -21.66
N LEU A 382 6.77 23.53 -21.02
CA LEU A 382 7.19 22.29 -21.70
C LEU A 382 5.99 21.44 -22.16
N TYR A 383 4.93 21.35 -21.34
CA TYR A 383 3.72 20.58 -21.61
C TYR A 383 2.94 21.14 -22.80
N ARG A 384 2.83 22.47 -22.92
CA ARG A 384 2.21 23.17 -24.06
C ARG A 384 2.84 22.85 -25.43
N THR A 385 4.08 22.35 -25.46
CA THR A 385 4.80 21.97 -26.70
C THR A 385 4.77 20.46 -26.98
N LEU A 386 3.91 19.69 -26.29
CA LEU A 386 3.69 18.27 -26.57
C LEU A 386 2.57 18.07 -27.62
N PRO A 387 2.73 17.15 -28.58
CA PRO A 387 1.62 16.70 -29.41
C PRO A 387 0.48 16.10 -28.56
N PRO A 388 -0.81 16.26 -28.92
CA PRO A 388 -1.94 15.83 -28.09
C PRO A 388 -1.90 14.36 -27.64
N ALA A 389 -1.44 13.44 -28.51
CA ALA A 389 -1.27 12.04 -28.15
C ALA A 389 -0.22 11.81 -27.04
N ARG A 390 0.89 12.56 -27.08
CA ARG A 390 1.97 12.49 -26.07
C ARG A 390 1.54 13.12 -24.75
N ALA A 391 0.78 14.23 -24.81
CA ALA A 391 0.16 14.86 -23.63
C ALA A 391 -0.86 13.93 -22.96
N ARG A 392 -1.77 13.32 -23.73
CA ARG A 392 -2.74 12.33 -23.25
C ARG A 392 -2.05 11.13 -22.61
N MET A 393 -0.98 10.59 -23.22
CA MET A 393 -0.26 9.49 -22.57
C MET A 393 0.40 9.93 -21.26
N LEU A 394 1.06 11.08 -21.20
CA LEU A 394 1.67 11.59 -19.97
C LEU A 394 0.64 11.75 -18.83
N ARG A 395 -0.60 12.17 -19.14
CA ARG A 395 -1.71 12.16 -18.16
C ARG A 395 -2.15 10.75 -17.80
N ALA A 396 -2.36 9.87 -18.77
CA ALA A 396 -2.77 8.48 -18.54
C ALA A 396 -1.76 7.68 -17.70
N LEU A 397 -0.47 7.99 -17.75
CA LEU A 397 0.56 7.38 -16.89
C LEU A 397 0.37 7.66 -15.39
N THR A 398 -0.45 8.63 -15.00
CA THR A 398 -0.88 8.79 -13.58
C THR A 398 -1.79 7.66 -13.09
N LEU A 399 -2.28 6.80 -14.00
CA LEU A 399 -3.06 5.60 -13.69
C LEU A 399 -2.21 4.33 -13.63
N ALA A 400 -0.88 4.45 -13.81
CA ALA A 400 0.04 3.33 -13.75
C ALA A 400 0.37 2.95 -12.29
N PRO A 401 0.29 1.65 -11.90
CA PRO A 401 0.57 1.21 -10.55
C PRO A 401 1.95 1.66 -10.07
N ALA A 402 2.04 2.03 -8.79
CA ALA A 402 3.26 2.56 -8.16
C ALA A 402 3.92 3.75 -8.89
N GLN A 403 3.19 4.47 -9.76
CA GLN A 403 3.68 5.53 -10.67
C GLN A 403 4.72 5.06 -11.71
N THR A 404 4.83 3.75 -11.95
CA THR A 404 5.79 3.13 -12.87
C THR A 404 5.11 2.51 -14.06
N ALA A 405 5.65 2.74 -15.26
CA ALA A 405 5.17 2.14 -16.49
C ALA A 405 6.31 1.68 -17.39
N ASP A 406 6.12 0.50 -17.98
CA ASP A 406 6.84 0.02 -19.15
C ASP A 406 5.99 0.27 -20.43
N PRO A 407 6.52 -0.01 -21.64
CA PRO A 407 5.75 0.10 -22.88
C PRO A 407 4.48 -0.77 -22.92
N ARG A 408 4.42 -1.89 -22.19
CA ARG A 408 3.26 -2.79 -22.15
C ARG A 408 2.11 -2.19 -21.35
N THR A 409 2.43 -1.54 -20.23
CA THR A 409 1.51 -0.79 -19.34
C THR A 409 0.99 0.46 -20.03
N ALA A 410 1.89 1.25 -20.63
CA ALA A 410 1.53 2.44 -21.40
C ALA A 410 0.62 2.09 -22.60
N SER A 411 0.94 1.03 -23.35
CA SER A 411 0.09 0.46 -24.40
C SER A 411 -1.31 0.09 -23.90
N ALA A 412 -1.42 -0.54 -22.72
CA ALA A 412 -2.71 -0.96 -22.18
C ALA A 412 -3.59 0.23 -21.75
N LEU A 413 -3.00 1.22 -21.07
CA LEU A 413 -3.68 2.44 -20.62
C LEU A 413 -4.21 3.25 -21.81
N VAL A 414 -3.34 3.62 -22.75
CA VAL A 414 -3.72 4.46 -23.91
C VAL A 414 -4.58 3.68 -24.92
N GLY A 415 -4.27 2.41 -25.14
CA GLY A 415 -4.88 1.58 -26.19
C GLY A 415 -4.12 1.57 -27.52
N CYS A 416 -2.81 1.90 -27.51
CA CYS A 416 -1.95 1.93 -28.69
C CYS A 416 -1.00 0.71 -28.78
N PRO A 417 -0.36 0.45 -29.94
CA PRO A 417 0.67 -0.59 -30.09
C PRO A 417 1.88 -0.36 -29.17
N VAL A 418 2.49 -1.46 -28.71
CA VAL A 418 3.66 -1.43 -27.81
C VAL A 418 4.86 -0.62 -28.37
N PRO A 419 5.19 -0.65 -29.68
CA PRO A 419 6.27 0.19 -30.23
C PRO A 419 6.00 1.70 -30.15
N GLU A 420 4.76 2.14 -30.39
CA GLU A 420 4.34 3.55 -30.31
C GLU A 420 4.41 4.06 -28.86
N ALA A 421 3.99 3.21 -27.92
CA ALA A 421 4.14 3.46 -26.49
C ALA A 421 5.62 3.56 -26.08
N ALA A 422 6.49 2.67 -26.59
CA ALA A 422 7.92 2.71 -26.30
C ALA A 422 8.59 3.99 -26.83
N GLU A 423 8.34 4.38 -28.08
CA GLU A 423 8.85 5.62 -28.68
C GLU A 423 8.39 6.85 -27.88
N THR A 424 7.11 6.90 -27.52
CA THR A 424 6.57 8.07 -26.81
C THR A 424 7.02 8.14 -25.35
N LEU A 425 7.23 7.00 -24.66
CA LEU A 425 7.86 6.97 -23.34
C LEU A 425 9.29 7.54 -23.39
N ALA A 426 10.10 7.07 -24.35
CA ALA A 426 11.46 7.57 -24.55
C ALA A 426 11.46 9.07 -24.86
N ALA A 427 10.60 9.55 -25.78
CA ALA A 427 10.49 10.96 -26.13
C ALA A 427 9.96 11.87 -25.00
N LEU A 428 9.32 11.31 -23.97
CA LEU A 428 8.94 12.02 -22.74
C LEU A 428 10.08 12.03 -21.71
N ALA A 429 10.86 10.96 -21.61
CA ALA A 429 12.07 10.87 -20.78
C ALA A 429 13.19 11.79 -21.30
N GLU A 430 13.43 11.83 -22.62
CA GLU A 430 14.33 12.78 -23.31
C GLU A 430 14.00 14.25 -23.03
N ARG A 431 12.80 14.54 -22.49
CA ARG A 431 12.31 15.87 -22.12
C ARG A 431 12.19 16.08 -20.61
N GLU A 432 12.72 15.18 -19.79
CA GLU A 432 12.71 15.26 -18.30
C GLU A 432 11.32 15.19 -17.65
N LEU A 433 10.29 14.84 -18.44
CA LEU A 433 8.90 14.68 -17.98
C LEU A 433 8.66 13.33 -17.30
N LEU A 434 9.46 12.32 -17.67
CA LEU A 434 9.57 11.04 -16.99
C LEU A 434 10.97 10.86 -16.43
N GLY A 435 11.10 10.10 -15.34
CA GLY A 435 12.39 9.56 -14.90
C GLY A 435 12.61 8.17 -15.48
N GLU A 436 13.84 7.86 -15.88
CA GLU A 436 14.28 6.50 -16.16
C GLU A 436 14.46 5.74 -14.83
N GLU A 437 14.07 4.47 -14.79
CA GLU A 437 14.30 3.55 -13.66
C GLU A 437 15.12 2.34 -14.13
N ALA A 438 15.55 1.50 -13.19
CA ALA A 438 16.13 0.20 -13.54
C ALA A 438 15.16 -0.59 -14.44
N PRO A 439 15.62 -1.19 -15.55
CA PRO A 439 14.78 -1.98 -16.44
C PRO A 439 14.20 -3.20 -15.71
N ALA A 440 13.14 -3.78 -16.26
CA ALA A 440 12.72 -5.12 -15.87
C ALA A 440 13.81 -6.15 -16.18
N GLU A 441 13.78 -7.31 -15.53
CA GLU A 441 14.83 -8.35 -15.70
C GLU A 441 14.91 -8.93 -17.13
N ASP A 442 13.84 -8.77 -17.93
CA ASP A 442 13.82 -9.12 -19.36
C ASP A 442 14.45 -8.03 -20.27
N GLY A 443 15.01 -6.97 -19.67
CA GLY A 443 15.59 -5.82 -20.35
C GLY A 443 14.60 -4.72 -20.73
N THR A 444 13.30 -4.86 -20.42
CA THR A 444 12.28 -3.85 -20.80
C THR A 444 12.52 -2.53 -20.04
N PRO A 445 12.62 -1.38 -20.74
CA PRO A 445 12.84 -0.09 -20.09
C PRO A 445 11.63 0.33 -19.25
N ARG A 446 11.88 0.74 -18.01
CA ARG A 446 10.86 1.24 -17.06
C ARG A 446 11.02 2.73 -16.86
N TYR A 447 9.89 3.41 -16.73
CA TYR A 447 9.81 4.86 -16.53
C TYR A 447 8.91 5.18 -15.33
N ARG A 448 9.26 6.22 -14.57
CA ARG A 448 8.47 6.73 -13.46
C ARG A 448 7.91 8.12 -13.76
N VAL A 449 6.63 8.34 -13.46
CA VAL A 449 6.07 9.71 -13.38
C VAL A 449 6.68 10.40 -12.17
N PRO A 450 7.45 11.50 -12.32
CA PRO A 450 8.13 12.12 -11.18
C PRO A 450 7.09 12.71 -10.22
N GLY A 451 7.11 12.32 -8.94
CA GLY A 451 6.10 12.75 -7.95
C GLY A 451 5.95 14.27 -7.82
N ARG A 452 6.99 15.05 -8.13
CA ARG A 452 6.96 16.53 -8.25
C ARG A 452 5.98 17.07 -9.32
N LEU A 453 5.60 16.24 -10.30
CA LEU A 453 4.66 16.55 -11.39
C LEU A 453 3.31 15.85 -11.21
N TYR A 454 3.25 14.75 -10.46
CA TYR A 454 2.07 13.88 -10.38
C TYR A 454 0.79 14.64 -9.96
N PRO A 455 0.75 15.46 -8.89
CA PRO A 455 -0.45 16.21 -8.54
C PRO A 455 -0.92 17.19 -9.62
N ARG A 456 -0.01 17.74 -10.44
CA ARG A 456 -0.36 18.62 -11.57
C ARG A 456 -0.89 17.81 -12.75
N LEU A 457 -0.30 16.64 -13.05
CA LEU A 457 -0.78 15.73 -14.09
C LEU A 457 -2.15 15.12 -13.77
N VAL A 458 -2.42 14.84 -12.49
CA VAL A 458 -3.73 14.43 -11.98
C VAL A 458 -4.78 15.53 -12.22
N ARG A 459 -4.50 16.77 -11.80
CA ARG A 459 -5.37 17.93 -12.05
C ARG A 459 -5.59 18.22 -13.54
N LEU A 460 -4.61 17.93 -14.40
CA LEU A 460 -4.76 18.05 -15.86
C LEU A 460 -5.62 16.93 -16.44
N ARG A 461 -5.43 15.68 -16.01
CA ARG A 461 -6.28 14.54 -16.37
C ARG A 461 -7.76 14.81 -16.02
N GLU A 462 -8.02 15.32 -14.82
CA GLU A 462 -9.36 15.64 -14.34
C GLU A 462 -10.02 16.84 -15.05
N ARG A 463 -9.24 17.66 -15.77
CA ARG A 463 -9.74 18.79 -16.57
C ARG A 463 -9.85 18.48 -18.06
N GLU A 464 -8.97 17.64 -18.60
CA GLU A 464 -8.87 17.37 -20.05
C GLU A 464 -9.44 16.01 -20.48
N ASP A 465 -9.39 14.98 -19.62
CA ASP A 465 -9.81 13.61 -19.97
C ASP A 465 -11.17 13.26 -19.34
N ARG A 466 -12.01 12.54 -20.08
CA ARG A 466 -13.32 12.12 -19.57
C ARG A 466 -13.18 11.03 -18.48
N PRO A 467 -14.02 11.02 -17.43
CA PRO A 467 -14.01 9.97 -16.42
C PRO A 467 -14.16 8.55 -17.00
N THR A 468 -15.06 8.36 -17.97
CA THR A 468 -15.28 7.07 -18.65
C THR A 468 -14.08 6.61 -19.48
N GLU A 469 -13.26 7.54 -20.01
CA GLU A 469 -12.02 7.19 -20.72
C GLU A 469 -10.90 6.81 -19.73
N THR A 470 -10.91 7.41 -18.53
CA THR A 470 -10.00 7.09 -17.41
C THR A 470 -10.31 5.72 -16.81
N GLU A 471 -11.59 5.43 -16.59
CA GLU A 471 -12.10 4.12 -16.18
C GLU A 471 -11.72 3.04 -17.21
N LEU A 472 -12.00 3.29 -18.49
CA LEU A 472 -11.69 2.37 -19.59
C LEU A 472 -10.17 2.11 -19.72
N ALA A 473 -9.32 3.10 -19.50
CA ALA A 473 -7.87 2.92 -19.47
C ALA A 473 -7.44 1.94 -18.37
N ARG A 474 -7.96 2.10 -17.15
CA ARG A 474 -7.70 1.17 -16.03
C ARG A 474 -8.30 -0.22 -16.26
N ALA A 475 -9.50 -0.31 -16.84
CA ALA A 475 -10.13 -1.59 -17.18
C ALA A 475 -9.31 -2.39 -18.21
N ARG A 476 -8.76 -1.73 -19.24
CA ARG A 476 -7.82 -2.35 -20.21
C ARG A 476 -6.54 -2.85 -19.55
N LEU A 477 -5.98 -2.07 -18.61
CA LEU A 477 -4.78 -2.47 -17.87
C LEU A 477 -5.05 -3.71 -17.01
N LEU A 478 -6.12 -3.72 -16.22
CA LEU A 478 -6.50 -4.88 -15.43
C LEU A 478 -6.71 -6.13 -16.30
N GLU A 479 -7.42 -6.02 -17.42
CA GLU A 479 -7.65 -7.16 -18.34
C GLU A 479 -6.35 -7.65 -19.01
N ARG A 480 -5.42 -6.73 -19.35
CA ARG A 480 -4.08 -7.08 -19.83
C ARG A 480 -3.30 -7.88 -18.77
N LEU A 481 -3.34 -7.45 -17.51
CA LEU A 481 -2.66 -8.12 -16.40
C LEU A 481 -3.31 -9.48 -16.06
N VAL A 482 -4.64 -9.61 -16.14
CA VAL A 482 -5.36 -10.90 -16.01
C VAL A 482 -4.86 -11.89 -17.06
N ARG A 483 -4.88 -11.51 -18.35
CA ARG A 483 -4.43 -12.40 -19.43
C ARG A 483 -2.96 -12.79 -19.33
N LEU A 484 -2.08 -11.86 -18.91
CA LEU A 484 -0.67 -12.18 -18.65
C LEU A 484 -0.52 -13.16 -17.48
N THR A 485 -1.25 -12.95 -16.38
CA THR A 485 -1.20 -13.80 -15.18
C THR A 485 -1.72 -15.22 -15.45
N ASP A 486 -2.84 -15.37 -16.19
CA ASP A 486 -3.32 -16.70 -16.60
C ASP A 486 -2.41 -17.38 -17.63
N THR A 487 -1.73 -16.62 -18.50
CA THR A 487 -0.70 -17.15 -19.40
C THR A 487 0.51 -17.65 -18.60
N ALA A 488 0.96 -16.88 -17.60
CA ALA A 488 2.04 -17.28 -16.70
C ALA A 488 1.69 -18.55 -15.92
N ARG A 489 0.46 -18.63 -15.39
CA ARG A 489 -0.07 -19.81 -14.69
C ARG A 489 -0.08 -21.04 -15.59
N ALA A 490 -0.57 -20.93 -16.84
CA ALA A 490 -0.60 -22.04 -17.79
C ALA A 490 0.80 -22.51 -18.26
N LEU A 491 1.81 -21.63 -18.21
CA LEU A 491 3.21 -22.00 -18.46
C LEU A 491 3.89 -22.65 -17.24
N LEU A 492 3.46 -22.30 -16.02
CA LEU A 492 3.99 -22.86 -14.76
C LEU A 492 3.34 -24.20 -14.38
N ASP A 493 2.04 -24.36 -14.65
CA ASP A 493 1.30 -25.62 -14.53
C ASP A 493 0.50 -25.90 -15.81
N PRO A 494 1.09 -26.63 -16.78
CA PRO A 494 0.39 -27.08 -17.98
C PRO A 494 -0.68 -28.16 -17.73
N ALA A 495 -0.73 -28.78 -16.54
CA ALA A 495 -1.74 -29.78 -16.20
C ALA A 495 -3.06 -29.13 -15.69
N SER A 496 -2.99 -27.88 -15.22
CA SER A 496 -4.13 -27.07 -14.74
C SER A 496 -5.22 -26.73 -15.79
N GLY A 497 -5.14 -27.24 -17.02
CA GLY A 497 -6.14 -27.07 -18.07
C GLY A 497 -5.64 -26.36 -19.34
N PRO A 498 -6.53 -26.02 -20.28
CA PRO A 498 -6.14 -25.44 -21.56
C PRO A 498 -5.49 -24.06 -21.39
N ALA A 499 -4.48 -23.79 -22.21
CA ALA A 499 -3.84 -22.48 -22.27
C ALA A 499 -4.83 -21.39 -22.75
N PRO A 500 -4.76 -20.16 -22.21
CA PRO A 500 -5.58 -19.04 -22.69
C PRO A 500 -5.19 -18.66 -24.13
N GLU A 501 -6.09 -17.94 -24.81
CA GLU A 501 -5.82 -17.41 -26.15
C GLU A 501 -4.51 -16.60 -26.17
N PRO A 502 -3.59 -16.85 -27.12
CA PRO A 502 -2.27 -16.23 -27.12
C PRO A 502 -2.34 -14.71 -27.36
N LEU A 503 -1.65 -13.95 -26.50
CA LEU A 503 -1.44 -12.52 -26.66
C LEU A 503 -0.66 -12.18 -27.96
N PRO A 504 -0.66 -10.91 -28.43
CA PRO A 504 0.25 -10.45 -29.48
C PRO A 504 1.72 -10.73 -29.14
N ALA A 505 2.58 -10.96 -30.14
CA ALA A 505 3.95 -11.44 -29.92
C ALA A 505 4.79 -10.59 -28.94
N ALA A 506 4.69 -9.26 -29.02
CA ALA A 506 5.36 -8.31 -28.11
C ALA A 506 4.88 -8.37 -26.63
N LEU A 507 3.88 -9.20 -26.33
CA LEU A 507 3.25 -9.39 -25.03
C LEU A 507 3.22 -10.88 -24.61
N ARG A 508 3.98 -11.75 -25.29
CA ARG A 508 4.02 -13.19 -24.96
C ARG A 508 5.07 -13.49 -23.89
N LEU A 509 4.65 -14.29 -22.91
CA LEU A 509 5.54 -15.07 -22.07
C LEU A 509 5.90 -16.35 -22.84
N HIS A 510 7.17 -16.74 -22.83
CA HIS A 510 7.72 -17.73 -23.77
C HIS A 510 8.11 -19.07 -23.14
N SER A 511 8.20 -19.15 -21.81
CA SER A 511 8.59 -20.36 -21.08
C SER A 511 8.14 -20.27 -19.62
N ALA A 512 8.14 -21.41 -18.91
CA ALA A 512 7.90 -21.45 -17.46
C ALA A 512 8.89 -20.58 -16.66
N ALA A 513 10.14 -20.49 -17.11
CA ALA A 513 11.16 -19.65 -16.49
C ALA A 513 10.84 -18.16 -16.66
N HIS A 514 10.56 -17.71 -17.90
CA HIS A 514 10.15 -16.33 -18.18
C HIS A 514 8.83 -15.98 -17.47
N ALA A 515 7.88 -16.91 -17.37
CA ALA A 515 6.65 -16.72 -16.60
C ALA A 515 6.89 -16.52 -15.09
N ARG A 516 7.80 -17.30 -14.49
CA ARG A 516 8.22 -17.13 -13.08
C ARG A 516 8.91 -15.79 -12.86
N GLN A 517 9.85 -15.46 -13.74
CA GLN A 517 10.62 -14.22 -13.70
C GLN A 517 9.72 -12.98 -13.81
N TRP A 518 8.76 -12.99 -14.74
CA TRP A 518 7.78 -11.91 -14.90
C TRP A 518 6.86 -11.75 -13.68
N LEU A 519 6.34 -12.84 -13.12
CA LEU A 519 5.48 -12.78 -11.92
C LEU A 519 6.19 -12.21 -10.69
N LEU A 520 7.47 -12.53 -10.50
CA LEU A 520 8.27 -12.01 -9.39
C LEU A 520 8.72 -10.57 -9.67
N GLY A 521 9.24 -10.28 -10.86
CA GLY A 521 9.72 -8.96 -11.26
C GLY A 521 8.63 -7.88 -11.38
N GLU A 522 7.37 -8.26 -11.62
CA GLU A 522 6.20 -7.36 -11.62
C GLU A 522 5.31 -7.51 -10.38
N ARG A 523 5.75 -8.22 -9.33
CA ARG A 523 4.97 -8.50 -8.10
C ARG A 523 4.28 -7.25 -7.52
N GLU A 524 5.01 -6.16 -7.31
CA GLU A 524 4.44 -4.92 -6.76
C GLU A 524 3.54 -4.17 -7.76
N LEU A 525 3.78 -4.28 -9.07
CA LEU A 525 2.90 -3.69 -10.08
C LEU A 525 1.55 -4.42 -10.09
N LEU A 526 1.57 -5.74 -9.98
CA LEU A 526 0.38 -6.60 -9.92
C LEU A 526 -0.42 -6.38 -8.64
N LEU A 527 0.24 -6.38 -7.48
CA LEU A 527 -0.41 -6.12 -6.18
C LEU A 527 -0.86 -4.65 -6.03
N GLY A 528 -0.16 -3.71 -6.65
CA GLY A 528 -0.54 -2.30 -6.75
C GLY A 528 -1.80 -2.11 -7.60
N ALA A 529 -1.82 -2.66 -8.82
CA ALA A 529 -2.96 -2.56 -9.74
C ALA A 529 -4.28 -3.03 -9.14
N VAL A 530 -4.24 -4.13 -8.37
CA VAL A 530 -5.39 -4.64 -7.63
C VAL A 530 -5.82 -3.68 -6.51
N ALA A 531 -4.88 -3.24 -5.67
CA ALA A 531 -5.18 -2.38 -4.53
C ALA A 531 -5.74 -1.01 -4.96
N ASP A 532 -5.14 -0.40 -5.99
CA ASP A 532 -5.57 0.89 -6.56
C ASP A 532 -6.96 0.78 -7.23
N ALA A 533 -7.30 -0.39 -7.81
CA ALA A 533 -8.62 -0.65 -8.37
C ALA A 533 -9.69 -0.84 -7.27
N ILE A 534 -9.40 -1.64 -6.24
CA ILE A 534 -10.33 -1.93 -5.14
C ILE A 534 -10.52 -0.71 -4.23
N GLY A 535 -9.49 0.11 -4.05
CA GLY A 535 -9.57 1.38 -3.31
C GLY A 535 -10.50 2.40 -3.98
N GLN A 536 -10.51 2.47 -5.32
CA GLN A 536 -11.43 3.33 -6.08
C GLN A 536 -12.85 2.74 -6.18
N GLY A 537 -12.99 1.41 -6.16
CA GLY A 537 -14.27 0.71 -5.99
C GLY A 537 -15.19 0.68 -7.22
N ASP A 538 -14.69 1.14 -8.37
CA ASP A 538 -15.38 1.15 -9.67
C ASP A 538 -15.18 -0.17 -10.45
N LEU A 539 -13.98 -0.76 -10.37
CA LEU A 539 -13.57 -1.91 -11.19
C LEU A 539 -13.51 -3.25 -10.43
N ASP A 540 -14.30 -3.41 -9.35
CA ASP A 540 -14.34 -4.62 -8.49
C ASP A 540 -14.42 -5.94 -9.27
N GLY A 541 -15.23 -5.99 -10.33
CA GLY A 541 -15.37 -7.17 -11.18
C GLY A 541 -14.10 -7.55 -11.96
N SER A 542 -13.26 -6.57 -12.30
CA SER A 542 -11.98 -6.77 -13.01
C SER A 542 -10.80 -6.95 -12.05
N ALA A 543 -10.77 -6.20 -10.95
CA ALA A 543 -9.80 -6.42 -9.88
C ALA A 543 -9.97 -7.83 -9.27
N GLY A 544 -11.20 -8.29 -9.05
CA GLY A 544 -11.49 -9.64 -8.57
C GLY A 544 -11.05 -10.77 -9.51
N ARG A 545 -11.04 -10.55 -10.84
CA ARG A 545 -10.41 -11.49 -11.79
C ARG A 545 -8.90 -11.55 -11.58
N LEU A 546 -8.24 -10.39 -11.45
CA LEU A 546 -6.79 -10.33 -11.24
C LEU A 546 -6.36 -10.95 -9.91
N VAL A 547 -7.09 -10.69 -8.82
CA VAL A 547 -6.90 -11.38 -7.53
C VAL A 547 -7.00 -12.90 -7.67
N THR A 548 -8.04 -13.38 -8.37
CA THR A 548 -8.26 -14.82 -8.58
C THR A 548 -7.15 -15.46 -9.42
N ALA A 549 -6.60 -14.73 -10.40
CA ALA A 549 -5.46 -15.18 -11.18
C ALA A 549 -4.17 -15.21 -10.35
N LEU A 550 -3.88 -14.14 -9.59
CA LEU A 550 -2.68 -14.03 -8.75
C LEU A 550 -2.64 -15.08 -7.63
N LEU A 551 -3.74 -15.30 -6.91
CA LEU A 551 -3.86 -16.34 -5.89
C LEU A 551 -3.61 -17.76 -6.42
N ARG A 552 -3.80 -17.99 -7.74
CA ARG A 552 -3.52 -19.27 -8.41
C ARG A 552 -2.16 -19.32 -9.10
N ALA A 553 -1.55 -18.18 -9.41
CA ALA A 553 -0.29 -18.09 -10.14
C ALA A 553 0.93 -17.93 -9.22
N LEU A 554 0.81 -17.11 -8.17
CA LEU A 554 1.93 -16.81 -7.26
C LEU A 554 2.45 -18.07 -6.56
N PRO A 555 1.64 -18.97 -5.97
CA PRO A 555 2.17 -20.18 -5.30
C PRO A 555 3.02 -21.08 -6.22
N LEU A 556 2.73 -21.11 -7.53
CA LEU A 556 3.49 -21.88 -8.52
C LEU A 556 4.91 -21.34 -8.78
N THR A 557 5.20 -20.11 -8.35
CA THR A 557 6.56 -19.53 -8.38
C THR A 557 7.51 -20.16 -7.36
N GLY A 558 6.98 -20.85 -6.34
CA GLY A 558 7.76 -21.40 -5.22
C GLY A 558 8.42 -20.34 -4.31
N ALA A 559 8.15 -19.05 -4.56
CA ALA A 559 8.73 -17.91 -3.84
C ALA A 559 7.67 -16.82 -3.56
N ALA A 560 6.39 -17.21 -3.48
CA ALA A 560 5.32 -16.30 -3.09
C ALA A 560 5.37 -16.05 -1.58
N ALA A 561 5.59 -14.80 -1.19
CA ALA A 561 5.60 -14.44 0.22
C ALA A 561 4.21 -14.69 0.84
N PRO A 562 4.11 -15.25 2.07
CA PRO A 562 2.84 -15.39 2.77
C PRO A 562 2.08 -14.05 2.89
N ALA A 563 2.80 -12.93 2.98
CA ALA A 563 2.28 -11.57 2.94
C ALA A 563 1.50 -11.23 1.65
N ASP A 564 1.88 -11.76 0.48
CA ASP A 564 1.18 -11.52 -0.79
C ASP A 564 -0.21 -12.14 -0.78
N LEU A 565 -0.28 -13.39 -0.34
CA LEU A 565 -1.54 -14.14 -0.23
C LEU A 565 -2.45 -13.50 0.83
N TYR A 566 -1.87 -12.99 1.93
CA TYR A 566 -2.59 -12.25 2.95
C TYR A 566 -3.17 -10.94 2.40
N ARG A 567 -2.33 -10.09 1.78
CA ARG A 567 -2.74 -8.81 1.14
C ARG A 567 -3.81 -9.03 0.07
N LEU A 568 -3.70 -10.11 -0.72
CA LEU A 568 -4.72 -10.49 -1.70
C LEU A 568 -6.03 -10.94 -1.02
N HIS A 569 -5.98 -11.65 0.11
CA HIS A 569 -7.18 -12.07 0.85
C HIS A 569 -7.84 -10.93 1.65
N GLU A 570 -7.09 -9.97 2.19
CA GLU A 570 -7.64 -8.70 2.69
C GLU A 570 -8.46 -8.00 1.59
N LEU A 571 -7.90 -7.94 0.38
CA LEU A 571 -8.56 -7.33 -0.78
C LEU A 571 -9.80 -8.12 -1.27
N VAL A 572 -9.80 -9.46 -1.17
CA VAL A 572 -11.03 -10.27 -1.35
C VAL A 572 -12.08 -9.91 -0.30
N LEU A 573 -11.68 -9.77 0.97
CA LEU A 573 -12.58 -9.48 2.08
C LEU A 573 -13.26 -8.12 1.88
N THR A 574 -12.49 -7.05 1.63
CA THR A 574 -13.02 -5.70 1.37
C THR A 574 -14.05 -5.69 0.23
N VAL A 575 -13.75 -6.36 -0.90
CA VAL A 575 -14.69 -6.46 -2.03
C VAL A 575 -15.91 -7.32 -1.67
N ALA A 576 -15.74 -8.38 -0.89
CA ALA A 576 -16.84 -9.25 -0.46
C ALA A 576 -17.80 -8.53 0.50
N GLU A 577 -17.28 -7.74 1.45
CA GLU A 577 -18.07 -6.95 2.39
C GLU A 577 -18.81 -5.81 1.67
N ARG A 578 -18.10 -4.98 0.90
CA ARG A 578 -18.68 -3.88 0.09
C ARG A 578 -19.83 -4.35 -0.80
N ASN A 579 -19.71 -5.53 -1.42
CA ASN A 579 -20.70 -6.06 -2.34
C ASN A 579 -21.71 -7.04 -1.71
N GLY A 580 -21.80 -7.11 -0.36
CA GLY A 580 -22.78 -7.93 0.34
C GLY A 580 -22.66 -9.43 0.05
N ARG A 581 -21.44 -9.98 0.01
CA ARG A 581 -21.13 -11.38 -0.33
C ARG A 581 -20.56 -12.15 0.88
N PRO A 582 -21.33 -12.37 1.97
CA PRO A 582 -20.83 -12.99 3.21
C PRO A 582 -20.17 -14.36 3.00
N ARG A 583 -20.63 -15.21 2.07
CA ARG A 583 -19.95 -16.48 1.74
C ARG A 583 -18.51 -16.28 1.22
N ARG A 584 -18.22 -15.19 0.50
CA ARG A 584 -16.86 -14.82 0.08
C ARG A 584 -16.05 -14.18 1.21
N ALA A 585 -16.68 -13.35 2.04
CA ALA A 585 -16.04 -12.75 3.22
C ALA A 585 -15.57 -13.85 4.19
N SER A 586 -16.46 -14.80 4.51
CA SER A 586 -16.16 -16.00 5.31
C SER A 586 -14.98 -16.80 4.73
N ALA A 587 -15.00 -17.11 3.42
CA ALA A 587 -13.91 -17.83 2.77
C ALA A 587 -12.56 -17.06 2.78
N ALA A 588 -12.58 -15.73 2.62
CA ALA A 588 -11.37 -14.91 2.75
C ALA A 588 -10.82 -14.94 4.19
N LEU A 589 -11.69 -14.79 5.19
CA LEU A 589 -11.33 -14.85 6.61
C LEU A 589 -10.81 -16.22 7.04
N LEU A 590 -11.32 -17.32 6.48
CA LEU A 590 -10.73 -18.65 6.70
C LEU A 590 -9.28 -18.70 6.21
N ASN A 591 -9.00 -18.19 5.01
CA ASN A 591 -7.65 -18.20 4.44
C ASN A 591 -6.70 -17.24 5.18
N LEU A 592 -7.19 -16.07 5.63
CA LEU A 592 -6.43 -15.17 6.51
C LEU A 592 -6.09 -15.86 7.85
N GLY A 593 -7.04 -16.60 8.42
CA GLY A 593 -6.82 -17.43 9.61
C GLY A 593 -5.79 -18.54 9.39
N ASP A 594 -5.84 -19.23 8.24
CA ASP A 594 -4.87 -20.28 7.86
C ASP A 594 -3.44 -19.71 7.70
N LEU A 595 -3.30 -18.52 7.11
CA LEU A 595 -2.01 -17.82 6.97
C LEU A 595 -1.46 -17.33 8.32
N GLN A 596 -2.32 -16.80 9.21
CA GLN A 596 -1.92 -16.43 10.57
C GLN A 596 -1.54 -17.67 11.41
N VAL A 597 -2.21 -18.82 11.21
CA VAL A 597 -1.80 -20.13 11.77
C VAL A 597 -0.41 -20.54 11.29
N ALA A 598 -0.11 -20.43 9.99
CA ALA A 598 1.20 -20.77 9.44
C ALA A 598 2.34 -19.91 10.05
N ALA A 599 2.03 -18.64 10.36
CA ALA A 599 2.94 -17.73 11.06
C ALA A 599 2.99 -17.90 12.60
N GLY A 600 2.28 -18.88 13.16
CA GLY A 600 2.19 -19.08 14.62
C GLY A 600 1.41 -17.99 15.38
N ARG A 601 0.66 -17.14 14.68
CA ARG A 601 -0.10 -16.00 15.21
C ARG A 601 -1.52 -16.44 15.62
N TRP A 602 -1.58 -17.37 16.59
CA TRP A 602 -2.79 -18.14 16.96
C TRP A 602 -3.97 -17.28 17.44
N GLU A 603 -3.72 -16.17 18.13
CA GLU A 603 -4.78 -15.30 18.64
C GLU A 603 -5.47 -14.52 17.52
N GLN A 604 -4.67 -14.01 16.58
CA GLN A 604 -5.12 -13.28 15.39
C GLN A 604 -5.91 -14.23 14.48
N ALA A 605 -5.40 -15.44 14.26
CA ALA A 605 -6.10 -16.51 13.54
C ALA A 605 -7.46 -16.84 14.19
N ALA A 606 -7.51 -17.00 15.52
CA ALA A 606 -8.76 -17.23 16.24
C ALA A 606 -9.77 -16.09 16.06
N GLY A 607 -9.30 -14.84 15.93
CA GLY A 607 -10.13 -13.69 15.55
C GLY A 607 -10.76 -13.85 14.16
N HIS A 608 -9.95 -14.12 13.13
CA HIS A 608 -10.44 -14.31 11.76
C HIS A 608 -11.42 -15.49 11.65
N TYR A 609 -11.15 -16.62 12.30
CA TYR A 609 -12.08 -17.76 12.29
C TYR A 609 -13.43 -17.46 12.97
N ARG A 610 -13.48 -16.58 13.98
CA ARG A 610 -14.76 -16.14 14.58
C ARG A 610 -15.58 -15.28 13.62
N ALA A 611 -14.95 -14.29 12.99
CA ALA A 611 -15.62 -13.47 11.96
C ALA A 611 -16.07 -14.35 10.75
N ALA A 612 -15.26 -15.33 10.35
CA ALA A 612 -15.63 -16.28 9.30
C ALA A 612 -16.89 -17.10 9.67
N LEU A 613 -17.01 -17.52 10.93
CA LEU A 613 -18.17 -18.24 11.46
C LEU A 613 -19.43 -17.37 11.49
N GLU A 614 -19.31 -16.09 11.84
CA GLU A 614 -20.43 -15.14 11.85
C GLU A 614 -20.99 -14.91 10.43
N HIS A 615 -20.12 -14.64 9.46
CA HIS A 615 -20.54 -14.54 8.05
C HIS A 615 -21.11 -15.85 7.49
N ALA A 616 -20.58 -17.02 7.89
CA ALA A 616 -21.11 -18.31 7.45
C ALA A 616 -22.51 -18.59 8.03
N ARG A 617 -22.72 -18.28 9.32
CA ARG A 617 -24.03 -18.39 9.99
C ARG A 617 -25.07 -17.47 9.37
N ALA A 618 -24.69 -16.24 8.98
CA ALA A 618 -25.58 -15.28 8.35
C ALA A 618 -26.19 -15.75 7.01
N VAL A 619 -25.64 -16.79 6.38
CA VAL A 619 -26.19 -17.44 5.17
C VAL A 619 -26.54 -18.93 5.34
N GLY A 620 -26.43 -19.48 6.56
CA GLY A 620 -26.70 -20.90 6.81
C GLY A 620 -25.71 -21.87 6.15
N ASP A 621 -24.47 -21.43 5.91
CA ASP A 621 -23.44 -22.26 5.26
C ASP A 621 -22.77 -23.18 6.28
N GLU A 622 -23.44 -24.30 6.60
CA GLU A 622 -22.95 -25.29 7.58
C GLU A 622 -21.52 -25.80 7.29
N PRO A 623 -21.10 -26.09 6.04
CA PRO A 623 -19.73 -26.49 5.74
C PRO A 623 -18.68 -25.43 6.11
N LEU A 624 -18.95 -24.14 5.86
CA LEU A 624 -18.08 -23.04 6.28
C LEU A 624 -18.12 -22.86 7.81
N CYS A 625 -19.29 -22.98 8.45
CA CYS A 625 -19.42 -22.94 9.90
C CYS A 625 -18.55 -24.02 10.58
N ALA A 626 -18.60 -25.26 10.08
CA ALA A 626 -17.81 -26.37 10.60
C ALA A 626 -16.29 -26.13 10.42
N ARG A 627 -15.86 -25.64 9.26
CA ARG A 627 -14.44 -25.32 8.99
C ARG A 627 -13.91 -24.16 9.85
N ALA A 628 -14.74 -23.16 10.12
CA ALA A 628 -14.41 -22.04 10.99
C ALA A 628 -14.28 -22.46 12.47
N LEU A 629 -15.21 -23.28 12.96
CA LEU A 629 -15.14 -23.87 14.30
C LEU A 629 -13.90 -24.75 14.48
N GLU A 630 -13.58 -25.59 13.49
CA GLU A 630 -12.38 -26.46 13.46
C GLU A 630 -11.07 -25.65 13.52
N GLY A 631 -10.97 -24.54 12.77
CA GLY A 631 -9.81 -23.65 12.80
C GLY A 631 -9.64 -22.92 14.14
N ALA A 632 -10.71 -22.34 14.67
CA ALA A 632 -10.70 -21.67 15.97
C ALA A 632 -10.38 -22.64 17.13
N ALA A 633 -10.90 -23.87 17.10
CA ALA A 633 -10.55 -24.92 18.06
C ALA A 633 -9.06 -25.29 17.99
N GLY A 634 -8.49 -25.35 16.79
CA GLY A 634 -7.04 -25.54 16.58
C GLY A 634 -6.20 -24.44 17.23
N CYS A 635 -6.62 -23.18 17.12
CA CYS A 635 -5.95 -22.06 17.79
C CYS A 635 -6.08 -22.14 19.31
N HIS A 636 -7.27 -22.46 19.84
CA HIS A 636 -7.46 -22.64 21.28
C HIS A 636 -6.58 -23.77 21.84
N ARG A 637 -6.44 -24.89 21.12
CA ARG A 637 -5.52 -25.99 21.47
C ARG A 637 -4.05 -25.55 21.46
N ALA A 638 -3.64 -24.76 20.47
CA ALA A 638 -2.26 -24.24 20.37
C ALA A 638 -1.93 -23.22 21.49
N LEU A 639 -2.93 -22.45 21.94
CA LEU A 639 -2.84 -21.54 23.09
C LEU A 639 -2.97 -22.25 24.46
N GLY A 640 -2.95 -23.59 24.49
CA GLY A 640 -3.05 -24.40 25.72
C GLY A 640 -4.47 -24.50 26.31
N ASP A 641 -5.47 -23.84 25.73
CA ASP A 641 -6.85 -23.88 26.20
C ASP A 641 -7.59 -25.12 25.66
N ALA A 642 -7.26 -26.26 26.27
CA ALA A 642 -7.85 -27.55 25.96
C ALA A 642 -9.37 -27.62 26.21
N VAL A 643 -9.91 -26.76 27.08
CA VAL A 643 -11.34 -26.69 27.41
C VAL A 643 -12.13 -26.05 26.27
N ARG A 644 -11.72 -24.85 25.81
CA ARG A 644 -12.33 -24.21 24.63
C ARG A 644 -12.06 -25.01 23.36
N ALA A 645 -10.91 -25.67 23.23
CA ALA A 645 -10.64 -26.56 22.11
C ALA A 645 -11.67 -27.71 22.02
N ALA A 646 -11.94 -28.41 23.12
CA ALA A 646 -12.90 -29.52 23.15
C ALA A 646 -14.34 -29.08 22.79
N ASP A 647 -14.81 -27.99 23.39
CA ASP A 647 -16.14 -27.41 23.09
C ASP A 647 -16.28 -27.02 21.61
N TRP A 648 -15.27 -26.36 21.04
CA TRP A 648 -15.32 -25.89 19.65
C TRP A 648 -15.15 -27.03 18.64
N TYR A 649 -14.31 -28.03 18.93
CA TYR A 649 -14.23 -29.25 18.12
C TYR A 649 -15.53 -30.08 18.21
N GLY A 650 -16.18 -30.17 19.38
CA GLY A 650 -17.48 -30.84 19.53
C GLY A 650 -18.59 -30.17 18.71
N ARG A 651 -18.62 -28.84 18.67
CA ARG A 651 -19.53 -28.07 17.80
C ARG A 651 -19.26 -28.30 16.31
N ALA A 652 -17.99 -28.37 15.91
CA ALA A 652 -17.62 -28.70 14.53
C ALA A 652 -18.02 -30.15 14.17
N LEU A 653 -17.84 -31.10 15.10
CA LEU A 653 -18.15 -32.51 14.94
C LEU A 653 -19.65 -32.72 14.67
N GLY A 654 -20.52 -32.08 15.45
CA GLY A 654 -21.97 -32.15 15.25
C GLY A 654 -22.41 -31.69 13.86
N LEU A 655 -21.80 -30.62 13.33
CA LEU A 655 -22.05 -30.15 11.95
C LEU A 655 -21.48 -31.10 10.89
N ARG A 656 -20.31 -31.71 11.11
CA ARG A 656 -19.79 -32.73 10.17
C ARG A 656 -20.66 -34.00 10.17
N GLN A 657 -21.27 -34.34 11.30
CA GLN A 657 -22.22 -35.43 11.43
C GLN A 657 -23.57 -35.13 10.73
N SER A 658 -24.13 -33.92 10.84
CA SER A 658 -25.33 -33.53 10.09
C SER A 658 -25.09 -33.53 8.57
N LEU A 659 -23.91 -33.05 8.15
CA LEU A 659 -23.47 -33.06 6.75
C LEU A 659 -23.08 -34.45 6.21
N GLY A 660 -23.00 -35.48 7.07
CA GLY A 660 -22.59 -36.83 6.68
C GLY A 660 -21.10 -36.98 6.31
N ASP A 661 -20.27 -36.00 6.63
CA ASP A 661 -18.82 -35.96 6.33
C ASP A 661 -18.05 -36.88 7.28
N ARG A 662 -18.13 -38.19 7.02
CA ARG A 662 -17.50 -39.25 7.81
C ARG A 662 -15.97 -39.10 7.92
N ALA A 663 -15.33 -38.51 6.91
CA ALA A 663 -13.89 -38.27 6.94
C ALA A 663 -13.51 -37.15 7.93
N ALA A 664 -14.29 -36.06 7.97
CA ALA A 664 -14.09 -35.02 8.98
C ALA A 664 -14.58 -35.44 10.37
N GLU A 665 -15.66 -36.21 10.48
CA GLU A 665 -16.13 -36.83 11.74
C GLU A 665 -14.99 -37.59 12.43
N ALA A 666 -14.33 -38.52 11.71
CA ALA A 666 -13.20 -39.29 12.24
C ALA A 666 -12.05 -38.41 12.75
N ARG A 667 -11.67 -37.36 11.99
CA ARG A 667 -10.60 -36.44 12.39
C ARG A 667 -10.99 -35.61 13.61
N LEU A 668 -12.23 -35.13 13.67
CA LEU A 668 -12.71 -34.30 14.78
C LEU A 668 -12.89 -35.10 16.07
N LEU A 669 -13.34 -36.36 16.00
CA LEU A 669 -13.35 -37.28 17.14
C LEU A 669 -11.94 -37.43 17.75
N ALA A 670 -10.91 -37.62 16.91
CA ALA A 670 -9.52 -37.66 17.38
C ALA A 670 -9.06 -36.31 17.98
N ARG A 671 -9.44 -35.16 17.41
CA ARG A 671 -9.10 -33.83 18.00
C ARG A 671 -9.82 -33.54 19.31
N VAL A 672 -11.05 -34.02 19.50
CA VAL A 672 -11.74 -33.98 20.80
C VAL A 672 -11.01 -34.88 21.81
N ALA A 673 -10.58 -36.07 21.40
CA ALA A 673 -9.81 -36.98 22.25
C ALA A 673 -8.45 -36.40 22.69
N GLU A 674 -7.72 -35.74 21.78
CA GLU A 674 -6.51 -34.96 22.10
C GLU A 674 -6.80 -33.88 23.14
N ALA A 675 -7.88 -33.10 22.96
CA ALA A 675 -8.26 -32.03 23.87
C ALA A 675 -8.70 -32.56 25.26
N HIS A 676 -9.39 -33.69 25.31
CA HIS A 676 -9.72 -34.38 26.57
C HIS A 676 -8.47 -34.97 27.24
N THR A 677 -7.52 -35.50 26.48
CA THR A 677 -6.22 -35.98 26.99
C THR A 677 -5.46 -34.84 27.68
N ALA A 678 -5.41 -33.65 27.06
CA ALA A 678 -4.81 -32.46 27.66
C ALA A 678 -5.55 -31.94 28.92
N GLN A 679 -6.84 -32.24 29.07
CA GLN A 679 -7.62 -31.97 30.29
C GLN A 679 -7.49 -33.08 31.37
N ARG A 680 -6.64 -34.10 31.18
CA ARG A 680 -6.59 -35.34 31.99
C ARG A 680 -7.93 -36.14 32.03
N ARG A 681 -8.82 -35.91 31.07
CA ARG A 681 -10.13 -36.60 30.92
C ARG A 681 -9.98 -37.91 30.16
N PHE A 682 -9.20 -38.84 30.69
CA PHE A 682 -8.73 -40.01 29.95
C PHE A 682 -9.86 -40.97 29.51
N GLU A 683 -10.91 -41.16 30.32
CA GLU A 683 -12.08 -41.97 29.94
C GLU A 683 -12.93 -41.36 28.81
N GLU A 684 -12.93 -40.03 28.68
CA GLU A 684 -13.57 -39.35 27.56
C GLU A 684 -12.69 -39.49 26.32
N ALA A 685 -11.37 -39.30 26.44
CA ALA A 685 -10.44 -39.45 25.33
C ALA A 685 -10.41 -40.87 24.73
N ASP A 686 -10.36 -41.92 25.57
CA ASP A 686 -10.37 -43.32 25.11
C ASP A 686 -11.68 -43.68 24.37
N ARG A 687 -12.81 -43.11 24.78
CA ARG A 687 -14.10 -43.26 24.06
C ARG A 687 -14.08 -42.59 22.69
N GLU A 688 -13.64 -41.34 22.61
CA GLU A 688 -13.63 -40.59 21.34
C GLU A 688 -12.61 -41.16 20.34
N TYR A 689 -11.43 -41.60 20.79
CA TYR A 689 -10.49 -42.34 19.94
C TYR A 689 -11.07 -43.67 19.42
N ARG A 690 -11.77 -44.44 20.26
CA ARG A 690 -12.47 -45.66 19.83
C ARG A 690 -13.59 -45.36 18.82
N ALA A 691 -14.30 -44.25 18.97
CA ALA A 691 -15.30 -43.80 17.99
C ALA A 691 -14.63 -43.44 16.65
N ALA A 692 -13.53 -42.68 16.66
CA ALA A 692 -12.74 -42.35 15.47
C ALA A 692 -12.29 -43.62 14.72
N LEU A 693 -11.70 -44.60 15.43
CA LEU A 693 -11.27 -45.88 14.85
C LEU A 693 -12.44 -46.67 14.21
N ALA A 694 -13.64 -46.61 14.81
CA ALA A 694 -14.82 -47.26 14.25
C ALA A 694 -15.31 -46.59 12.95
N VAL A 695 -15.20 -45.27 12.82
CA VAL A 695 -15.49 -44.55 11.57
C VAL A 695 -14.44 -44.83 10.51
N LEU A 696 -13.15 -44.76 10.85
CA LEU A 696 -12.04 -45.00 9.91
C LEU A 696 -12.04 -46.44 9.36
N ARG A 697 -12.42 -47.43 10.18
CA ARG A 697 -12.63 -48.81 9.72
C ARG A 697 -13.74 -48.93 8.68
N ARG A 698 -14.83 -48.16 8.81
CA ARG A 698 -15.93 -48.12 7.82
C ARG A 698 -15.53 -47.40 6.52
N LEU A 699 -14.57 -46.48 6.60
CA LEU A 699 -14.02 -45.76 5.45
C LEU A 699 -12.92 -46.53 4.69
N GLY A 700 -12.39 -47.61 5.25
CA GLY A 700 -11.24 -48.32 4.69
C GLY A 700 -9.90 -47.58 4.88
N ASP A 701 -9.86 -46.48 5.63
CA ASP A 701 -8.62 -45.72 5.86
C ASP A 701 -7.71 -46.44 6.86
N GLU A 702 -6.70 -47.16 6.35
CA GLU A 702 -5.66 -47.83 7.16
C GLU A 702 -4.75 -46.80 7.85
N ARG A 703 -4.27 -45.77 7.12
CA ARG A 703 -3.32 -44.78 7.66
C ARG A 703 -3.91 -44.00 8.83
N GLY A 704 -5.18 -43.59 8.71
CA GLY A 704 -5.91 -42.97 9.80
C GLY A 704 -6.08 -43.90 11.00
N ARG A 705 -6.31 -45.20 10.76
CA ARG A 705 -6.42 -46.21 11.83
C ARG A 705 -5.09 -46.43 12.56
N GLU A 706 -3.98 -46.50 11.84
CA GLU A 706 -2.64 -46.60 12.43
C GLU A 706 -2.33 -45.39 13.31
N ALA A 707 -2.52 -44.18 12.79
CA ALA A 707 -2.24 -42.93 13.52
C ALA A 707 -3.11 -42.76 14.78
N VAL A 708 -4.42 -43.00 14.68
CA VAL A 708 -5.33 -42.92 15.84
C VAL A 708 -5.12 -44.09 16.81
N GLY A 709 -4.73 -45.28 16.30
CA GLY A 709 -4.38 -46.43 17.13
C GLY A 709 -3.13 -46.18 17.98
N ALA A 710 -2.11 -45.55 17.40
CA ALA A 710 -0.91 -45.14 18.13
C ALA A 710 -1.22 -44.07 19.20
N ALA A 711 -2.05 -43.07 18.89
CA ALA A 711 -2.47 -42.06 19.86
C ALA A 711 -3.30 -42.65 21.02
N LEU A 712 -4.10 -43.69 20.76
CA LEU A 712 -4.84 -44.44 21.78
C LEU A 712 -3.93 -45.34 22.62
N ALA A 713 -2.83 -45.86 22.07
CA ALA A 713 -1.82 -46.62 22.82
C ALA A 713 -1.04 -45.70 23.77
N ASP A 714 -0.54 -44.57 23.26
CA ASP A 714 0.15 -43.51 24.04
C ASP A 714 -0.74 -42.96 25.17
N LEU A 715 -2.04 -42.75 24.92
CA LEU A 715 -3.00 -42.40 25.98
C LEU A 715 -3.04 -43.45 27.10
N ARG A 716 -3.04 -44.73 26.77
CA ARG A 716 -3.16 -45.83 27.74
C ARG A 716 -1.87 -46.08 28.51
N GLU A 717 -0.73 -46.09 27.83
CA GLU A 717 0.59 -46.17 28.46
C GLU A 717 0.81 -45.03 29.46
N ARG A 718 0.31 -43.83 29.15
CA ARG A 718 0.26 -42.71 30.10
C ARG A 718 -0.62 -43.00 31.31
N VAL A 719 -1.86 -43.46 31.11
CA VAL A 719 -2.79 -43.80 32.21
C VAL A 719 -2.21 -44.89 33.13
N ASP A 720 -1.66 -45.96 32.54
CA ASP A 720 -1.11 -47.10 33.26
C ASP A 720 0.24 -46.76 33.95
N GLY A 721 1.01 -45.80 33.42
CA GLY A 721 2.30 -45.37 33.96
C GLY A 721 2.25 -44.42 35.17
N GLY A 722 1.11 -43.77 35.44
CA GLY A 722 0.90 -42.86 36.57
C GLY A 722 1.33 -41.39 36.31
N TRP A 723 0.45 -40.43 36.64
CA TRP A 723 0.56 -38.98 36.33
C TRP A 723 0.17 -38.05 37.49
#